data_AF-A0A2T6D2R7-F1
#
_entry.id   AF-A0A2T6D2R7-F1
#
_cell.length_a   1.000
_cell.length_b   1.000
_cell.length_c   1.000
_cell.angle_alpha   90.00
_cell.angle_beta   90.00
_cell.angle_gamma   90.00
#
_symmetry.space_group_name_H-M   'P 1'
#
loop_
_entity.id
_entity.type
_entity.pdbx_description
1 polymer ?
#
loop_
_entity_poly.entity_id
_entity_poly.type
_entity_poly.pdbx_seq_one_letter_code
_entity_poly.pdbx_strand_id
1 'polypeptide(L)'
;MSQWGVSRRRRIWSFGWACSGTVMCSGLTHRGVLESPPARRSGSTTSRSARLRSHPTSNGKFPGPMIDYCSSWRIALFLAGACLSLLGTQVQAAAERILWPSETVKPVQTDGKKAFQLKTEPGGMKVSFSDGKDSDDYIHIDLGPLNLTPYADGGYVEIEAEATESILRLCPVVSDPGKFWDERQIVEGGALMKKGRQTYRFYLDVLSKDRPSASKDHLYVFLQDLGGSARGNAEVKITKVALHPMEPGWEAAKRAAYAGQYAWPEMEHIEDAYYEDFSKAVIWKQVATDPFQQRLSLNGMWTRKDFGERTWDQGFLRDSRFSQDDLKETGGWKEVQVPEPMEPDQVGGHVWYRREFTLPKDFPKGRVFLRFDDIADEAVIYLNGKRIGTQASTEKRLDWVVENGARSLQGKPVKETVTWQHFDRCSIPFPFDAAAIPADTNRLILPIYSGKYVWPYAYDVTSALLPGRNTLAVRTYGNPMRGWWIFRHRDEDRAAKNIFGILGNVTLAGIANPQIKRFTRVPATAVNDQGLAVHGLQCDLEPSSMARKVEFTCGDQRKTVDVAAQETRAVAEFPVEARFADHRVTATVAGSAGEVLDQQSFSFNGAVADIKDGQLRLNGEPFLVRGINSNPGVEWANDRSLTRREFQRLLRQYQQLGLNAIRIEGVEMWQMEEAFHHGMMVVPVTAAGSCNWSISALGNLLNPDFQFACDRQKVLAVLLNEAPNLLLWNGGNEIHHTPGYVDKPLIQEYLRKIESAFQETDPSRRMVTYANLDTWAKNWFFFDGQEVLGWNIYERPPVFEQQWKEISAQAGGRPIIFTEWGTLNGVKDRAGHLDEWEDAIRKKWSLISSEPQSAGGFFFPFHGEMEDQRGLEFMRALLLPFVIQREERSLVVTNRDRAAMRDVNLLVVNGTDVSRGGGVAEIKPGETVKIPLAADAKGTIELRYDTHRGLKHFYTQQL
;
A
#
# COMPACT_ATOMS: atom_id res chain seq x y z
N MET A 1 -55.08 32.42 -15.44
CA MET A 1 -55.32 31.53 -14.29
C MET A 1 -54.05 30.67 -14.15
N SER A 2 -53.10 30.98 -13.26
CA SER A 2 -53.12 30.82 -11.78
C SER A 2 -52.96 29.35 -11.36
N GLN A 3 -51.97 28.94 -10.55
CA GLN A 3 -50.80 29.64 -9.98
C GLN A 3 -49.80 28.58 -9.43
N TRP A 4 -48.70 29.00 -8.80
CA TRP A 4 -47.66 28.18 -8.11
C TRP A 4 -46.72 27.37 -9.03
N GLY A 5 -45.41 27.26 -8.74
CA GLY A 5 -44.68 27.92 -7.65
C GLY A 5 -43.29 27.36 -7.28
N VAL A 6 -42.45 26.94 -8.23
CA VAL A 6 -41.16 26.28 -7.91
C VAL A 6 -39.98 27.27 -7.91
N SER A 7 -39.43 27.59 -6.73
CA SER A 7 -38.27 28.49 -6.61
C SER A 7 -36.94 27.79 -6.90
N ARG A 8 -36.26 28.18 -7.99
CA ARG A 8 -34.89 27.72 -8.30
C ARG A 8 -33.86 28.45 -7.43
N ARG A 9 -33.53 27.91 -6.24
CA ARG A 9 -32.32 28.35 -5.51
C ARG A 9 -31.07 27.77 -6.17
N ARG A 10 -30.39 28.56 -7.01
CA ARG A 10 -28.96 28.34 -7.31
C ARG A 10 -28.17 28.48 -6.02
N ARG A 11 -27.69 27.38 -5.44
CA ARG A 11 -26.61 27.44 -4.43
C ARG A 11 -25.28 27.37 -5.17
N ILE A 12 -24.49 28.43 -5.07
CA ILE A 12 -23.06 28.39 -5.42
C ILE A 12 -22.37 27.66 -4.28
N TRP A 13 -21.67 26.56 -4.58
CA TRP A 13 -20.96 25.75 -3.58
C TRP A 13 -19.56 26.34 -3.32
N SER A 14 -19.50 27.34 -2.44
CA SER A 14 -18.23 27.84 -1.89
C SER A 14 -17.70 26.87 -0.83
N PHE A 15 -16.90 25.89 -1.23
CA PHE A 15 -16.23 24.96 -0.31
C PHE A 15 -15.10 25.66 0.45
N GLY A 16 -15.24 25.80 1.77
CA GLY A 16 -14.17 26.26 2.66
C GLY A 16 -13.18 25.15 2.96
N TRP A 17 -11.94 25.29 2.50
CA TRP A 17 -10.85 24.34 2.78
C TRP A 17 -9.96 24.86 3.90
N ALA A 18 -10.11 24.32 5.10
CA ALA A 18 -9.19 24.58 6.22
C ALA A 18 -7.98 23.64 6.14
N CYS A 19 -6.87 24.14 5.58
CA CYS A 19 -5.55 23.54 5.75
C CYS A 19 -4.70 24.49 6.61
N SER A 20 -4.12 23.99 7.70
CA SER A 20 -3.08 24.69 8.45
C SER A 20 -1.79 24.67 7.62
N GLY A 21 -1.45 25.79 6.99
CA GLY A 21 -0.26 25.93 6.18
C GLY A 21 0.17 27.39 6.10
N THR A 22 1.25 27.72 6.80
CA THR A 22 1.76 29.10 6.92
C THR A 22 2.70 29.40 5.77
N VAL A 23 2.20 30.15 4.80
CA VAL A 23 2.97 30.61 3.63
C VAL A 23 3.36 32.08 3.84
N MET A 24 4.65 32.38 3.72
CA MET A 24 5.15 33.74 3.52
C MET A 24 5.84 33.83 2.15
N CYS A 25 5.14 34.41 1.18
CA CYS A 25 5.76 34.89 -0.05
C CYS A 25 6.05 36.39 0.08
N SER A 26 7.26 36.82 -0.22
CA SER A 26 7.49 38.19 -0.69
C SER A 26 8.72 38.27 -1.59
N GLY A 27 8.69 39.23 -2.51
CA GLY A 27 9.82 39.60 -3.34
C GLY A 27 9.45 40.80 -4.20
N LEU A 28 10.44 41.59 -4.62
CA LEU A 28 10.41 42.48 -5.79
C LEU A 28 11.76 43.23 -5.93
N THR A 29 12.36 43.17 -7.13
CA THR A 29 13.24 44.19 -7.79
C THR A 29 14.34 44.92 -6.96
N HIS A 30 15.60 44.97 -7.40
CA HIS A 30 15.97 45.73 -8.61
C HIS A 30 17.37 45.41 -9.20
N ARG A 31 17.46 45.54 -10.54
CA ARG A 31 18.63 45.88 -11.42
C ARG A 31 20.07 45.79 -10.87
N GLY A 32 20.90 45.03 -11.58
CA GLY A 32 22.37 45.17 -11.65
C GLY A 32 22.92 44.53 -12.93
N VAL A 33 23.92 45.13 -13.57
CA VAL A 33 24.54 44.66 -14.84
C VAL A 33 26.05 44.51 -14.63
N LEU A 34 26.68 43.47 -15.19
CA LEU A 34 27.96 43.52 -15.96
C LEU A 34 28.54 42.11 -16.27
N GLU A 35 28.72 41.85 -17.57
CA GLU A 35 29.89 41.25 -18.25
C GLU A 35 30.50 39.87 -17.88
N SER A 36 31.32 39.37 -18.81
CA SER A 36 31.95 38.03 -18.90
C SER A 36 33.42 38.20 -19.40
N PRO A 37 34.20 37.18 -19.83
CA PRO A 37 34.25 35.75 -19.45
C PRO A 37 35.64 35.25 -18.91
N PRO A 38 36.55 34.51 -19.61
CA PRO A 38 36.92 33.16 -19.11
C PRO A 38 38.42 32.74 -19.11
N ALA A 39 38.72 31.65 -18.40
CA ALA A 39 39.87 30.74 -18.65
C ALA A 39 39.55 29.33 -18.09
N ARG A 40 40.13 28.17 -18.47
CA ARG A 40 40.86 27.59 -19.62
C ARG A 40 41.92 26.60 -19.07
N ARG A 41 41.95 25.35 -19.57
CA ARG A 41 43.08 24.37 -19.54
C ARG A 41 43.44 23.75 -18.16
N SER A 42 44.05 22.55 -18.05
CA SER A 42 44.32 21.43 -18.99
C SER A 42 44.91 20.18 -18.31
N GLY A 43 44.73 18.99 -18.89
CA GLY A 43 45.45 17.72 -18.59
C GLY A 43 44.49 16.56 -18.24
N SER A 44 44.59 15.29 -18.69
CA SER A 44 45.70 14.39 -19.09
C SER A 44 46.54 13.86 -17.90
N THR A 45 46.86 12.55 -17.74
CA THR A 45 46.78 11.41 -18.69
C THR A 45 46.81 10.03 -17.99
N THR A 46 46.13 9.04 -18.57
CA THR A 46 46.39 7.56 -18.58
C THR A 46 47.27 6.86 -17.52
N SER A 47 46.75 5.78 -16.92
CA SER A 47 47.31 4.41 -17.06
C SER A 47 46.39 3.34 -16.44
N ARG A 48 46.79 2.06 -16.42
CA ARG A 48 46.49 0.99 -17.39
C ARG A 48 46.82 -0.36 -16.72
N SER A 49 45.89 -1.31 -16.77
CA SER A 49 46.08 -2.78 -16.71
C SER A 49 46.83 -3.47 -15.55
N ALA A 50 46.16 -4.46 -14.95
CA ALA A 50 46.70 -5.82 -14.80
C ALA A 50 45.56 -6.87 -14.93
N ARG A 51 45.87 -8.06 -15.43
CA ARG A 51 45.01 -9.28 -15.40
C ARG A 51 45.77 -10.36 -14.65
N LEU A 52 45.07 -11.31 -14.04
CA LEU A 52 45.55 -12.68 -13.87
C LEU A 52 44.38 -13.68 -13.91
N ARG A 53 44.66 -14.94 -14.25
CA ARG A 53 43.70 -16.05 -14.36
C ARG A 53 44.23 -17.26 -13.59
N SER A 54 43.34 -18.04 -12.96
CA SER A 54 43.52 -19.49 -12.79
C SER A 54 42.21 -20.19 -12.38
N HIS A 55 42.21 -21.51 -12.53
CA HIS A 55 41.13 -22.50 -12.41
C HIS A 55 41.81 -23.89 -12.22
N PRO A 56 41.11 -24.99 -11.88
CA PRO A 56 39.94 -25.16 -11.00
C PRO A 56 40.18 -26.39 -10.05
N THR A 57 39.19 -27.29 -9.90
CA THR A 57 39.18 -28.64 -9.23
C THR A 57 39.05 -28.70 -7.69
N SER A 58 38.42 -29.72 -7.07
CA SER A 58 37.34 -30.64 -7.51
C SER A 58 36.79 -31.51 -6.35
N ASN A 59 35.49 -31.85 -6.38
CA ASN A 59 34.82 -33.07 -5.88
C ASN A 59 35.09 -33.61 -4.44
N GLY A 60 34.02 -33.77 -3.64
CA GLY A 60 34.02 -34.60 -2.42
C GLY A 60 32.60 -34.78 -1.84
N LYS A 61 32.11 -36.03 -1.73
CA LYS A 61 30.71 -36.35 -1.35
C LYS A 61 30.51 -36.61 0.17
N PHE A 62 29.29 -36.35 0.62
CA PHE A 62 28.47 -36.97 1.71
C PHE A 62 28.93 -38.32 2.32
N PRO A 63 28.52 -38.71 3.56
CA PRO A 63 27.21 -38.38 4.19
C PRO A 63 27.19 -38.05 5.71
N GLY A 64 25.99 -37.79 6.25
CA GLY A 64 25.67 -37.88 7.70
C GLY A 64 25.34 -39.33 8.14
N PRO A 65 24.82 -39.59 9.37
CA PRO A 65 23.51 -39.02 9.78
C PRO A 65 23.28 -38.73 11.30
N MET A 66 22.16 -38.03 11.56
CA MET A 66 21.20 -38.19 12.68
C MET A 66 21.58 -38.13 14.19
N ILE A 67 20.82 -37.24 14.87
CA ILE A 67 20.03 -37.44 16.11
C ILE A 67 20.57 -36.96 17.49
N ASP A 68 19.72 -36.11 18.08
CA ASP A 68 19.39 -35.80 19.49
C ASP A 68 20.08 -34.72 20.35
N TYR A 69 19.29 -34.33 21.36
CA TYR A 69 19.31 -33.07 22.13
C TYR A 69 20.25 -33.02 23.35
N CYS A 70 20.48 -31.78 23.81
CA CYS A 70 20.86 -31.37 25.17
C CYS A 70 22.21 -31.88 25.74
N SER A 71 23.18 -30.96 25.88
CA SER A 71 23.45 -30.35 27.21
C SER A 71 24.55 -29.28 27.21
N SER A 72 24.47 -28.37 28.20
CA SER A 72 25.53 -27.57 28.83
C SER A 72 26.75 -27.08 28.01
N TRP A 73 26.80 -25.75 27.83
CA TRP A 73 27.83 -24.85 28.38
C TRP A 73 29.28 -25.35 28.59
N ARG A 74 30.24 -24.52 28.14
CA ARG A 74 31.71 -24.59 28.30
C ARG A 74 32.46 -25.44 27.26
N ILE A 75 32.86 -24.81 26.15
CA ILE A 75 34.26 -24.61 25.72
C ILE A 75 34.23 -23.63 24.53
N ALA A 76 34.48 -22.35 24.80
CA ALA A 76 34.57 -21.28 23.80
C ALA A 76 35.39 -20.06 24.30
N LEU A 77 36.32 -20.28 25.24
CA LEU A 77 37.44 -19.37 25.49
C LEU A 77 38.72 -20.02 24.96
N PHE A 78 39.75 -19.19 24.72
CA PHE A 78 41.01 -19.56 24.07
C PHE A 78 40.92 -19.93 22.58
N LEU A 79 40.40 -19.01 21.75
CA LEU A 79 40.99 -18.72 20.42
C LEU A 79 40.63 -17.32 19.84
N ALA A 80 40.32 -16.34 20.70
CA ALA A 80 39.96 -14.97 20.31
C ALA A 80 40.94 -13.91 20.87
N GLY A 81 42.22 -14.27 21.01
CA GLY A 81 43.22 -13.51 21.79
C GLY A 81 44.47 -13.06 21.04
N ALA A 82 44.42 -12.91 19.71
CA ALA A 82 45.62 -12.63 18.89
C ALA A 82 45.38 -11.78 17.62
N CYS A 83 44.32 -10.96 17.57
CA CYS A 83 44.07 -10.10 16.39
C CYS A 83 43.36 -8.76 16.70
N LEU A 84 43.41 -8.30 17.95
CA LEU A 84 42.58 -7.19 18.47
C LEU A 84 43.40 -6.02 19.04
N SER A 85 44.62 -5.81 18.51
CA SER A 85 45.62 -4.87 19.05
C SER A 85 46.14 -3.82 18.06
N LEU A 86 45.62 -3.76 16.82
CA LEU A 86 46.07 -2.82 15.77
C LEU A 86 44.95 -2.02 15.09
N LEU A 87 43.73 -2.02 15.65
CA LEU A 87 42.71 -0.99 15.39
C LEU A 87 42.26 -0.33 16.70
N GLY A 88 43.22 -0.11 17.60
CA GLY A 88 43.05 0.58 18.87
C GLY A 88 42.97 2.11 18.72
N THR A 89 42.14 2.62 17.81
CA THR A 89 41.70 4.02 17.93
C THR A 89 40.93 4.15 19.23
N GLN A 90 41.51 4.86 20.21
CA GLN A 90 40.78 5.21 21.43
C GLN A 90 39.60 6.10 21.05
N VAL A 91 38.41 5.51 20.95
CA VAL A 91 37.16 6.25 21.08
C VAL A 91 37.12 6.72 22.52
N GLN A 92 37.65 7.92 22.77
CA GLN A 92 37.30 8.66 23.97
C GLN A 92 35.79 8.79 23.97
N ALA A 93 35.13 8.23 24.98
CA ALA A 93 33.70 8.39 25.15
C ALA A 93 33.40 9.90 25.15
N ALA A 94 32.59 10.35 24.19
CA ALA A 94 32.33 11.77 24.02
C ALA A 94 31.62 12.29 25.27
N ALA A 95 32.32 13.09 26.06
CA ALA A 95 31.78 13.63 27.30
C ALA A 95 30.55 14.50 27.04
N GLU A 96 29.69 14.64 28.06
CA GLU A 96 28.55 15.57 28.00
C GLU A 96 29.01 16.96 27.56
N ARG A 97 28.52 17.40 26.41
CA ARG A 97 28.87 18.71 25.85
C ARG A 97 27.70 19.66 26.04
N ILE A 98 27.75 20.44 27.12
CA ILE A 98 26.83 21.57 27.34
C ILE A 98 26.98 22.55 26.18
N LEU A 99 25.86 22.90 25.54
CA LEU A 99 25.81 23.71 24.33
C LEU A 99 25.45 25.18 24.55
N TRP A 100 24.89 25.58 25.70
CA TRP A 100 25.14 26.94 26.21
C TRP A 100 24.79 27.24 27.66
N PRO A 101 25.58 28.15 28.30
CA PRO A 101 24.96 29.29 28.99
C PRO A 101 25.60 30.70 28.84
N SER A 102 26.73 30.95 28.14
CA SER A 102 27.50 32.21 28.30
C SER A 102 28.13 32.92 27.05
N GLU A 103 27.37 33.77 26.36
CA GLU A 103 27.85 35.05 25.73
C GLU A 103 28.34 35.27 24.25
N THR A 104 27.92 34.68 23.11
CA THR A 104 27.59 33.31 22.69
C THR A 104 26.40 33.27 21.72
N VAL A 105 25.41 32.40 21.96
CA VAL A 105 24.17 32.16 21.17
C VAL A 105 23.72 33.32 20.26
N LYS A 106 23.40 32.99 18.99
CA LYS A 106 22.81 33.94 18.04
C LYS A 106 21.33 33.61 17.79
N PRO A 107 20.38 34.46 18.20
CA PRO A 107 19.01 34.34 17.70
C PRO A 107 18.99 34.70 16.21
N VAL A 108 18.45 33.81 15.39
CA VAL A 108 17.99 34.18 14.05
C VAL A 108 16.48 34.47 14.16
N GLN A 109 16.02 35.51 13.46
CA GLN A 109 14.60 35.89 13.43
C GLN A 109 14.18 36.13 11.97
N THR A 110 13.43 35.20 11.42
CA THR A 110 12.65 35.38 10.19
C THR A 110 11.18 35.57 10.55
N ASP A 111 10.58 36.62 9.98
CA ASP A 111 9.20 37.13 10.08
C ASP A 111 8.55 37.37 11.47
N GLY A 112 8.74 36.53 12.48
CA GLY A 112 8.04 36.58 13.79
C GLY A 112 8.43 37.70 14.78
N LYS A 113 8.99 38.83 14.30
CA LYS A 113 9.69 39.88 15.08
C LYS A 113 8.93 40.59 16.22
N LYS A 114 7.67 40.26 16.47
CA LYS A 114 6.87 40.85 17.57
C LYS A 114 6.45 39.84 18.66
N ALA A 115 6.30 38.56 18.30
CA ALA A 115 5.75 37.57 19.22
C ALA A 115 6.80 37.06 20.21
N PHE A 116 8.01 36.73 19.74
CA PHE A 116 9.09 36.21 20.57
C PHE A 116 10.13 37.27 20.94
N GLN A 117 10.38 37.43 22.24
CA GLN A 117 11.40 38.29 22.83
C GLN A 117 12.40 37.44 23.62
N LEU A 118 13.61 37.24 23.07
CA LEU A 118 14.71 36.53 23.74
C LEU A 118 15.57 37.49 24.57
N LYS A 119 15.91 37.07 25.80
CA LYS A 119 16.86 37.74 26.68
C LYS A 119 17.77 36.70 27.35
N THR A 120 19.08 36.88 27.26
CA THR A 120 20.07 36.12 28.05
C THR A 120 20.16 36.65 29.47
N GLU A 121 20.19 35.76 30.47
CA GLU A 121 20.27 36.11 31.90
C GLU A 121 21.27 35.18 32.63
N PRO A 122 21.79 35.57 33.82
CA PRO A 122 22.63 34.67 34.61
C PRO A 122 21.89 33.36 34.95
N GLY A 123 22.42 32.24 34.45
CA GLY A 123 21.82 30.91 34.63
C GLY A 123 20.70 30.55 33.63
N GLY A 124 20.61 31.20 32.47
CA GLY A 124 19.79 30.69 31.36
C GLY A 124 19.40 31.71 30.28
N MET A 125 18.51 31.27 29.39
CA MET A 125 17.85 32.13 28.40
C MET A 125 16.36 32.24 28.73
N LYS A 126 15.86 33.47 28.80
CA LYS A 126 14.45 33.80 29.00
C LYS A 126 13.84 34.21 27.67
N VAL A 127 12.83 33.47 27.22
CA VAL A 127 12.04 33.75 26.02
C VAL A 127 10.63 34.11 26.47
N SER A 128 10.23 35.36 26.27
CA SER A 128 8.84 35.79 26.45
C SER A 128 8.14 35.75 25.09
N PHE A 129 7.04 35.02 25.02
CA PHE A 129 6.13 34.88 23.88
C PHE A 129 4.81 35.59 24.17
N SER A 130 4.25 36.24 23.17
CA SER A 130 2.92 36.87 23.21
C SER A 130 2.28 36.78 21.84
N ASP A 131 1.16 36.05 21.73
CA ASP A 131 0.28 36.18 20.57
C ASP A 131 -1.20 36.38 20.93
N GLY A 132 -1.82 37.29 20.17
CA GLY A 132 -3.23 37.68 20.28
C GLY A 132 -4.01 37.60 18.97
N LYS A 133 -3.38 37.08 17.91
CA LYS A 133 -4.00 36.67 16.63
C LYS A 133 -3.93 35.12 16.55
N ASP A 134 -4.23 34.55 15.39
CA ASP A 134 -4.09 33.11 15.13
C ASP A 134 -2.89 32.91 14.20
N SER A 135 -1.71 32.68 14.78
CA SER A 135 -0.44 32.65 14.05
C SER A 135 0.18 31.26 13.97
N ASP A 136 1.36 31.25 13.37
CA ASP A 136 2.36 30.20 13.43
C ASP A 136 3.72 30.92 13.56
N ASP A 137 3.85 31.70 14.63
CA ASP A 137 5.07 32.45 14.96
C ASP A 137 6.12 31.49 15.55
N TYR A 138 7.41 31.74 15.32
CA TYR A 138 8.50 30.89 15.80
C TYR A 138 9.81 31.65 16.03
N ILE A 139 10.76 31.01 16.73
CA ILE A 139 12.15 31.46 16.88
C ILE A 139 13.13 30.28 16.79
N HIS A 140 14.27 30.50 16.14
CA HIS A 140 15.38 29.55 16.03
C HIS A 140 16.64 30.11 16.71
N ILE A 141 17.11 29.37 17.71
CA ILE A 141 18.23 29.72 18.58
C ILE A 141 19.46 28.92 18.11
N ASP A 142 20.41 29.60 17.47
CA ASP A 142 21.62 28.99 16.90
C ASP A 142 22.64 28.64 18.00
N LEU A 143 23.01 27.36 18.11
CA LEU A 143 24.02 26.83 19.04
C LEU A 143 25.41 26.70 18.41
N GLY A 144 25.57 27.05 17.14
CA GLY A 144 26.82 26.98 16.40
C GLY A 144 27.09 25.64 15.68
N PRO A 145 28.22 25.57 14.96
CA PRO A 145 28.58 24.40 14.16
C PRO A 145 29.00 23.22 15.02
N LEU A 146 28.46 22.04 14.73
CA LEU A 146 28.60 20.85 15.57
C LEU A 146 28.89 19.60 14.74
N ASN A 147 30.01 18.93 15.05
CA ASN A 147 30.23 17.55 14.62
C ASN A 147 29.33 16.63 15.45
N LEU A 148 28.24 16.14 14.83
CA LEU A 148 27.29 15.23 15.48
C LEU A 148 27.68 13.76 15.34
N THR A 149 28.76 13.42 14.64
CA THR A 149 29.20 12.02 14.41
C THR A 149 29.31 11.19 15.70
N PRO A 150 29.84 11.70 16.83
CA PRO A 150 29.91 10.94 18.09
C PRO A 150 28.54 10.66 18.77
N TYR A 151 27.45 11.21 18.22
CA TYR A 151 26.12 11.23 18.81
C TYR A 151 25.05 10.62 17.91
N ALA A 152 25.38 10.25 16.66
CA ALA A 152 24.41 9.85 15.64
C ALA A 152 23.67 8.54 15.96
N ASP A 153 24.39 7.51 16.41
CA ASP A 153 23.84 6.17 16.64
C ASP A 153 23.12 6.02 17.99
N GLY A 154 22.25 7.00 18.34
CA GLY A 154 21.45 6.96 19.58
C GLY A 154 21.96 7.82 20.73
N GLY A 155 22.85 8.79 20.46
CA GLY A 155 23.06 9.93 21.36
C GLY A 155 21.87 10.90 21.31
N TYR A 156 21.80 11.85 22.24
CA TYR A 156 20.66 12.74 22.38
C TYR A 156 21.01 14.18 22.79
N VAL A 157 20.14 15.11 22.42
CA VAL A 157 20.08 16.47 22.96
C VAL A 157 19.20 16.46 24.21
N GLU A 158 19.71 16.95 25.32
CA GLU A 158 18.93 17.25 26.53
C GLU A 158 18.69 18.75 26.64
N ILE A 159 17.45 19.16 26.96
CA ILE A 159 17.06 20.55 27.18
C ILE A 159 16.29 20.64 28.49
N GLU A 160 16.84 21.38 29.47
CA GLU A 160 16.06 21.79 30.64
C GLU A 160 15.39 23.13 30.36
N ALA A 161 14.07 23.17 30.52
CA ALA A 161 13.30 24.40 30.37
C ALA A 161 12.13 24.48 31.34
N GLU A 162 11.87 25.68 31.84
CA GLU A 162 10.71 26.03 32.67
C GLU A 162 9.76 26.92 31.89
N ALA A 163 8.51 26.46 31.70
CA ALA A 163 7.48 27.19 30.95
C ALA A 163 6.34 27.67 31.87
N THR A 164 5.87 28.89 31.71
CA THR A 164 4.70 29.38 32.48
C THR A 164 3.38 28.82 31.97
N GLU A 165 3.24 28.54 30.67
CA GLU A 165 2.02 28.01 30.05
C GLU A 165 2.35 27.02 28.93
N SER A 166 1.46 26.05 28.70
CA SER A 166 1.65 24.95 27.75
C SER A 166 1.20 25.29 26.31
N ILE A 167 1.63 26.44 25.78
CA ILE A 167 1.19 26.96 24.46
C ILE A 167 2.29 26.95 23.38
N LEU A 168 3.46 26.39 23.68
CA LEU A 168 4.62 26.32 22.77
C LEU A 168 5.09 24.89 22.54
N ARG A 169 5.69 24.64 21.36
CA ARG A 169 6.44 23.42 21.02
C ARG A 169 7.94 23.68 21.02
N LEU A 170 8.71 22.69 21.46
CA LEU A 170 10.18 22.67 21.49
C LEU A 170 10.71 21.53 20.59
N CYS A 171 11.63 21.82 19.67
CA CYS A 171 12.38 20.78 18.97
C CYS A 171 13.82 21.19 18.62
N PRO A 172 14.79 20.26 18.60
CA PRO A 172 16.08 20.49 17.96
C PRO A 172 15.97 20.33 16.44
N VAL A 173 16.71 21.17 15.72
CA VAL A 173 16.78 21.18 14.25
C VAL A 173 18.23 21.25 13.82
N VAL A 174 18.64 20.46 12.83
CA VAL A 174 19.98 20.46 12.24
C VAL A 174 19.88 21.06 10.83
N SER A 175 20.71 22.06 10.51
CA SER A 175 20.67 22.70 9.19
C SER A 175 21.95 23.47 8.83
N ASP A 176 22.15 23.68 7.54
CA ASP A 176 23.08 24.65 6.97
C ASP A 176 22.55 26.08 7.23
N PRO A 177 23.29 26.96 7.92
CA PRO A 177 22.81 28.31 8.25
C PRO A 177 22.46 29.17 7.04
N GLY A 178 23.14 28.95 5.90
CA GLY A 178 22.90 29.70 4.66
C GLY A 178 21.65 29.23 3.91
N LYS A 179 21.08 28.09 4.30
CA LYS A 179 19.96 27.42 3.62
C LYS A 179 18.92 26.88 4.61
N PHE A 180 18.74 27.51 5.77
CA PHE A 180 17.99 26.94 6.90
C PHE A 180 16.64 26.30 6.49
N TRP A 181 15.86 26.97 5.64
CA TRP A 181 14.55 26.47 5.21
C TRP A 181 14.63 25.32 4.20
N ASP A 182 15.57 25.36 3.25
CA ASP A 182 15.77 24.35 2.20
C ASP A 182 16.43 23.06 2.74
N GLU A 183 17.31 23.18 3.75
CA GLU A 183 18.14 22.07 4.25
C GLU A 183 17.97 21.75 5.75
N ARG A 184 16.85 22.13 6.40
CA ARG A 184 16.56 21.71 7.77
C ARG A 184 16.10 20.25 7.87
N GLN A 185 16.74 19.49 8.75
CA GLN A 185 16.21 18.23 9.30
C GLN A 185 15.77 18.47 10.76
N ILE A 186 14.51 18.15 11.08
CA ILE A 186 14.00 18.21 12.45
C ILE A 186 14.32 16.87 13.14
N VAL A 187 14.88 16.91 14.35
CA VAL A 187 15.35 15.72 15.09
C VAL A 187 14.19 14.85 15.62
N GLU A 188 12.97 15.37 15.71
CA GLU A 188 11.80 14.66 16.23
C GLU A 188 10.48 15.33 15.78
N GLY A 189 9.32 14.79 16.18
CA GLY A 189 8.02 15.47 16.05
C GLY A 189 7.88 16.78 16.86
N GLY A 190 8.82 17.03 17.78
CA GLY A 190 8.86 18.19 18.67
C GLY A 190 7.89 18.10 19.86
N ALA A 191 8.38 18.36 21.06
CA ALA A 191 7.63 18.17 22.30
C ALA A 191 6.75 19.38 22.63
N LEU A 192 5.51 19.12 23.07
CA LEU A 192 4.70 20.13 23.74
C LEU A 192 5.40 20.56 25.04
N MET A 193 5.60 21.86 25.23
CA MET A 193 6.15 22.36 26.49
C MET A 193 5.08 22.25 27.58
N LYS A 194 5.39 21.55 28.68
CA LYS A 194 4.52 21.44 29.85
C LYS A 194 4.87 22.52 30.88
N LYS A 195 3.86 23.10 31.51
CA LYS A 195 3.99 24.09 32.60
C LYS A 195 4.93 23.62 33.72
N GLY A 196 5.68 24.57 34.30
CA GLY A 196 6.73 24.32 35.28
C GLY A 196 8.06 23.89 34.64
N ARG A 197 9.06 23.55 35.47
CA ARG A 197 10.36 23.04 35.03
C ARG A 197 10.28 21.59 34.57
N GLN A 198 10.81 21.33 33.39
CA GLN A 198 10.82 20.03 32.72
C GLN A 198 12.21 19.76 32.12
N THR A 199 12.51 18.49 31.86
CA THR A 199 13.67 18.06 31.07
C THR A 199 13.19 17.32 29.84
N TYR A 200 13.54 17.82 28.67
CA TYR A 200 13.18 17.24 27.37
C TYR A 200 14.41 16.53 26.79
N ARG A 201 14.20 15.38 26.16
CA ARG A 201 15.25 14.61 25.46
C ARG A 201 14.87 14.39 24.00
N PHE A 202 15.87 14.42 23.13
CA PHE A 202 15.72 14.31 21.68
C PHE A 202 16.86 13.47 21.09
N TYR A 203 16.58 12.22 20.73
CA TYR A 203 17.59 11.29 20.21
C TYR A 203 17.87 11.56 18.73
N LEU A 204 19.14 11.37 18.33
CA LEU A 204 19.67 11.78 17.03
C LEU A 204 19.68 10.64 15.98
N ASP A 205 19.11 9.48 16.32
CA ASP A 205 19.05 8.27 15.48
C ASP A 205 18.22 8.44 14.19
N VAL A 206 17.43 9.51 14.07
CA VAL A 206 16.70 9.85 12.84
C VAL A 206 17.55 10.58 11.80
N LEU A 207 18.74 11.10 12.17
CA LEU A 207 19.59 11.84 11.21
C LEU A 207 20.02 10.94 10.03
N SER A 208 20.16 11.51 8.84
CA SER A 208 20.79 10.76 7.73
C SER A 208 22.27 10.55 8.00
N LYS A 209 22.86 9.43 7.56
CA LYS A 209 24.21 9.00 8.00
C LYS A 209 25.32 10.00 7.64
N ASP A 210 25.15 10.74 6.56
CA ASP A 210 26.15 11.69 6.07
C ASP A 210 26.08 13.04 6.81
N ARG A 211 24.90 13.45 7.31
CA ARG A 211 24.67 14.71 8.03
C ARG A 211 25.61 14.92 9.22
N PRO A 212 25.76 13.95 10.17
CA PRO A 212 26.68 14.07 11.30
C PRO A 212 28.14 14.37 10.91
N SER A 213 28.57 13.94 9.72
CA SER A 213 29.94 14.10 9.20
C SER A 213 30.17 15.41 8.45
N ALA A 214 29.11 16.08 7.99
CA ALA A 214 29.18 17.12 6.96
C ALA A 214 29.92 18.41 7.38
N SER A 215 30.13 18.63 8.69
CA SER A 215 30.86 19.77 9.31
C SER A 215 30.31 21.18 9.08
N LYS A 216 29.40 21.36 8.11
CA LYS A 216 28.75 22.62 7.75
C LYS A 216 27.49 22.94 8.56
N ASP A 217 26.90 21.94 9.21
CA ASP A 217 25.60 22.04 9.87
C ASP A 217 25.73 22.62 11.29
N HIS A 218 24.76 23.44 11.65
CA HIS A 218 24.53 23.96 13.00
C HIS A 218 23.36 23.21 13.66
N LEU A 219 23.40 23.11 14.99
CA LEU A 219 22.24 22.69 15.78
C LEU A 219 21.47 23.93 16.27
N TYR A 220 20.16 23.88 16.14
CA TYR A 220 19.25 24.93 16.58
C TYR A 220 18.28 24.39 17.64
N VAL A 221 17.93 25.21 18.62
CA VAL A 221 16.68 25.01 19.38
C VAL A 221 15.59 25.83 18.70
N PHE A 222 14.56 25.15 18.21
CA PHE A 222 13.37 25.76 17.61
C PHE A 222 12.25 25.80 18.65
N LEU A 223 11.66 26.98 18.82
CA LEU A 223 10.43 27.19 19.58
C LEU A 223 9.35 27.65 18.60
N GLN A 224 8.19 27.00 18.63
CA GLN A 224 7.06 27.26 17.74
C GLN A 224 5.80 27.53 18.57
N ASP A 225 4.98 28.47 18.12
CA ASP A 225 3.57 28.54 18.51
C ASP A 225 2.82 27.26 18.10
N LEU A 226 1.76 26.92 18.83
CA LEU A 226 0.81 25.87 18.45
C LEU A 226 -0.33 26.43 17.57
N GLY A 227 -0.55 27.74 17.64
CA GLY A 227 -1.51 28.47 16.82
C GLY A 227 -2.97 28.26 17.21
N GLY A 228 -3.86 28.86 16.40
CA GLY A 228 -5.31 28.77 16.61
C GLY A 228 -5.75 29.34 17.96
N SER A 229 -6.64 28.62 18.67
CA SER A 229 -7.22 29.12 19.92
C SER A 229 -6.27 29.14 21.13
N ALA A 230 -5.01 28.73 20.99
CA ALA A 230 -4.00 28.67 22.07
C ALA A 230 -3.41 30.05 22.46
N ARG A 231 -4.11 31.15 22.13
CA ARG A 231 -3.67 32.54 22.34
C ARG A 231 -3.29 32.83 23.79
N GLY A 232 -2.25 33.62 24.00
CA GLY A 232 -1.83 34.02 25.33
C GLY A 232 -0.40 34.55 25.38
N ASN A 233 0.15 34.53 26.60
CA ASN A 233 1.55 34.85 26.85
C ASN A 233 2.21 33.64 27.52
N ALA A 234 3.40 33.28 27.08
CA ALA A 234 4.24 32.29 27.74
C ALA A 234 5.61 32.87 28.04
N GLU A 235 6.19 32.49 29.16
CA GLU A 235 7.59 32.71 29.45
C GLU A 235 8.28 31.35 29.57
N VAL A 236 9.35 31.16 28.80
CA VAL A 236 10.16 29.95 28.77
C VAL A 236 11.57 30.30 29.21
N LYS A 237 12.04 29.71 30.30
CA LYS A 237 13.42 29.81 30.79
C LYS A 237 14.17 28.52 30.49
N ILE A 238 15.05 28.54 29.48
CA ILE A 238 15.95 27.43 29.17
C ILE A 238 17.19 27.54 30.07
N THR A 239 17.42 26.54 30.92
CA THR A 239 18.54 26.53 31.90
C THR A 239 19.71 25.64 31.48
N LYS A 240 19.47 24.65 30.62
CA LYS A 240 20.48 23.74 30.08
C LYS A 240 20.14 23.36 28.64
N VAL A 241 21.15 23.29 27.79
CA VAL A 241 21.14 22.47 26.56
C VAL A 241 22.43 21.66 26.56
N ALA A 242 22.38 20.36 26.31
CA ALA A 242 23.58 19.51 26.24
C ALA A 242 23.45 18.37 25.22
N LEU A 243 24.57 17.92 24.67
CA LEU A 243 24.68 16.69 23.90
C LEU A 243 25.24 15.56 24.78
N HIS A 244 24.57 14.41 24.74
CA HIS A 244 24.95 13.18 25.42
C HIS A 244 25.25 12.07 24.39
N PRO A 245 26.34 11.29 24.56
CA PRO A 245 26.70 10.20 23.65
C PRO A 245 25.66 9.07 23.66
N MET A 246 25.80 8.12 22.73
CA MET A 246 25.05 6.87 22.79
C MET A 246 25.32 6.13 24.11
N GLU A 247 24.27 5.76 24.83
CA GLU A 247 24.33 4.87 25.99
C GLU A 247 23.97 3.41 25.61
N PRO A 248 24.55 2.38 26.25
CA PRO A 248 24.16 0.99 26.00
C PRO A 248 22.68 0.75 26.33
N GLY A 249 21.90 0.30 25.35
CA GLY A 249 20.45 0.11 25.51
C GLY A 249 19.63 1.39 25.34
N TRP A 250 20.17 2.43 24.70
CA TRP A 250 19.50 3.71 24.45
C TRP A 250 18.09 3.56 23.85
N GLU A 251 17.78 2.54 23.05
CA GLU A 251 16.44 2.31 22.50
C GLU A 251 15.34 2.14 23.57
N ALA A 252 15.71 1.61 24.74
CA ALA A 252 14.81 1.45 25.88
C ALA A 252 14.72 2.76 26.70
N ALA A 253 15.84 3.46 26.88
CA ALA A 253 15.87 4.79 27.50
C ALA A 253 15.11 5.83 26.66
N LYS A 254 15.17 5.71 25.33
CA LYS A 254 14.41 6.45 24.33
C LYS A 254 12.92 6.25 24.57
N ARG A 255 12.44 5.00 24.54
CA ARG A 255 11.03 4.65 24.81
C ARG A 255 10.56 5.15 26.18
N ALA A 256 11.36 4.98 27.24
CA ALA A 256 11.00 5.40 28.59
C ALA A 256 10.88 6.93 28.73
N ALA A 257 11.84 7.69 28.19
CA ALA A 257 11.80 9.16 28.22
C ALA A 257 10.61 9.70 27.39
N TYR A 258 10.39 9.14 26.20
CA TYR A 258 9.36 9.64 25.29
C TYR A 258 7.94 9.28 25.69
N ALA A 259 7.70 8.14 26.36
CA ALA A 259 6.39 7.83 26.94
C ALA A 259 5.88 8.95 27.86
N GLY A 260 6.76 9.50 28.73
CA GLY A 260 6.44 10.64 29.59
C GLY A 260 6.42 11.99 28.87
N GLN A 261 7.31 12.20 27.90
CA GLN A 261 7.40 13.46 27.15
C GLN A 261 6.18 13.68 26.24
N TYR A 262 5.80 12.65 25.47
CA TYR A 262 4.73 12.68 24.48
C TYR A 262 3.38 12.14 24.99
N ALA A 263 3.29 11.75 26.27
CA ALA A 263 2.07 11.20 26.88
C ALA A 263 1.48 10.03 26.05
N TRP A 264 2.30 9.00 25.85
CA TRP A 264 1.88 7.83 25.07
C TRP A 264 0.69 7.10 25.73
N PRO A 265 -0.34 6.73 24.97
CA PRO A 265 -1.45 5.93 25.46
C PRO A 265 -1.00 4.52 25.87
N GLU A 266 -1.73 3.88 26.78
CA GLU A 266 -1.59 2.45 27.04
C GLU A 266 -2.13 1.64 25.85
N MET A 267 -1.31 0.68 25.37
CA MET A 267 -1.55 -0.04 24.11
C MET A 267 -1.99 -1.48 24.36
N GLU A 268 -3.29 -1.70 24.55
CA GLU A 268 -3.91 -3.01 24.73
C GLU A 268 -3.73 -3.96 23.51
N HIS A 269 -3.52 -5.26 23.76
CA HIS A 269 -3.41 -6.30 22.74
C HIS A 269 -4.73 -6.56 22.00
N ILE A 270 -4.69 -6.82 20.69
CA ILE A 270 -5.88 -7.14 19.86
C ILE A 270 -6.38 -8.56 20.21
N GLU A 271 -7.67 -8.81 20.06
CA GLU A 271 -8.29 -10.09 20.45
C GLU A 271 -8.40 -11.07 19.27
N ASP A 272 -8.04 -12.34 19.48
CA ASP A 272 -8.07 -13.43 18.48
C ASP A 272 -9.45 -13.66 17.81
N ALA A 273 -10.50 -13.08 18.39
CA ALA A 273 -11.85 -13.06 17.85
C ALA A 273 -12.03 -12.09 16.66
N TYR A 274 -11.11 -11.14 16.45
CA TYR A 274 -11.10 -10.24 15.29
C TYR A 274 -10.27 -10.74 14.12
N TYR A 275 -9.26 -11.60 14.35
CA TYR A 275 -8.39 -12.08 13.26
C TYR A 275 -9.14 -13.00 12.30
N GLU A 276 -8.76 -12.92 11.03
CA GLU A 276 -9.22 -13.85 10.03
C GLU A 276 -8.56 -15.24 10.21
N ASP A 277 -9.30 -16.30 9.91
CA ASP A 277 -8.83 -17.69 9.96
C ASP A 277 -9.06 -18.35 8.60
N PHE A 278 -7.99 -18.40 7.80
CA PHE A 278 -7.94 -19.09 6.52
C PHE A 278 -7.16 -20.42 6.61
N SER A 279 -6.87 -20.93 7.81
CA SER A 279 -6.01 -22.10 8.04
C SER A 279 -6.49 -23.39 7.38
N LYS A 280 -7.79 -23.46 7.07
CA LYS A 280 -8.47 -24.58 6.40
C LYS A 280 -8.95 -24.26 4.98
N ALA A 281 -8.67 -23.06 4.47
CA ALA A 281 -9.17 -22.60 3.18
C ALA A 281 -8.49 -23.32 1.99
N VAL A 282 -9.29 -23.70 1.00
CA VAL A 282 -8.85 -24.29 -0.27
C VAL A 282 -9.58 -23.62 -1.44
N ILE A 283 -8.89 -23.45 -2.58
CA ILE A 283 -9.42 -22.75 -3.75
C ILE A 283 -10.64 -23.50 -4.29
N TRP A 284 -11.83 -22.88 -4.24
CA TRP A 284 -13.08 -23.53 -4.61
C TRP A 284 -13.08 -23.96 -6.08
N LYS A 285 -12.44 -23.22 -6.99
CA LYS A 285 -12.31 -23.62 -8.41
C LYS A 285 -11.58 -24.95 -8.61
N GLN A 286 -10.63 -25.31 -7.73
CA GLN A 286 -9.92 -26.59 -7.81
C GLN A 286 -10.81 -27.74 -7.35
N VAL A 287 -11.48 -27.59 -6.19
CA VAL A 287 -12.47 -28.56 -5.69
C VAL A 287 -13.65 -28.71 -6.65
N ALA A 288 -14.14 -27.59 -7.20
CA ALA A 288 -15.32 -27.56 -8.05
C ALA A 288 -15.10 -28.11 -9.46
N THR A 289 -13.85 -28.35 -9.89
CA THR A 289 -13.51 -28.98 -11.18
C THR A 289 -13.15 -30.47 -11.06
N ASP A 290 -13.08 -31.03 -9.85
CA ASP A 290 -12.89 -32.46 -9.61
C ASP A 290 -14.08 -33.26 -10.18
N PRO A 291 -13.87 -34.25 -11.07
CA PRO A 291 -14.96 -35.00 -11.70
C PRO A 291 -15.58 -36.09 -10.80
N PHE A 292 -14.96 -36.40 -9.66
CA PHE A 292 -15.37 -37.43 -8.70
C PHE A 292 -16.10 -36.84 -7.47
N GLN A 293 -16.16 -35.52 -7.34
CA GLN A 293 -16.88 -34.85 -6.25
C GLN A 293 -18.38 -35.21 -6.25
N GLN A 294 -18.97 -35.37 -5.06
CA GLN A 294 -20.42 -35.35 -4.87
C GLN A 294 -20.81 -34.15 -4.01
N ARG A 295 -21.92 -33.48 -4.36
CA ARG A 295 -22.40 -32.28 -3.66
C ARG A 295 -23.67 -32.56 -2.86
N LEU A 296 -23.69 -32.12 -1.60
CA LEU A 296 -24.84 -32.13 -0.71
C LEU A 296 -25.18 -30.68 -0.35
N SER A 297 -26.41 -30.24 -0.65
CA SER A 297 -26.86 -28.91 -0.28
C SER A 297 -27.27 -28.85 1.20
N LEU A 298 -26.87 -27.76 1.87
CA LEU A 298 -27.33 -27.36 3.19
C LEU A 298 -28.29 -26.14 3.12
N ASN A 299 -28.92 -25.91 1.97
CA ASN A 299 -30.05 -24.97 1.81
C ASN A 299 -31.33 -25.53 2.48
N GLY A 300 -32.33 -24.67 2.71
CA GLY A 300 -33.57 -25.00 3.44
C GLY A 300 -33.65 -24.25 4.76
N MET A 301 -34.38 -24.79 5.74
CA MET A 301 -34.52 -24.13 7.04
C MET A 301 -33.23 -24.18 7.87
N TRP A 302 -32.99 -23.11 8.62
CA TRP A 302 -31.96 -22.90 9.64
C TRP A 302 -32.61 -22.20 10.84
N THR A 303 -31.97 -22.20 12.01
CA THR A 303 -32.38 -21.32 13.13
C THR A 303 -31.45 -20.12 13.23
N ARG A 304 -32.01 -18.92 13.44
CA ARG A 304 -31.34 -17.62 13.54
C ARG A 304 -31.64 -16.98 14.90
N LYS A 305 -30.67 -16.28 15.48
CA LYS A 305 -30.84 -15.44 16.68
C LYS A 305 -30.00 -14.17 16.57
N ASP A 306 -30.67 -13.02 16.63
CA ASP A 306 -30.06 -11.70 16.52
C ASP A 306 -29.65 -11.16 17.91
N PHE A 307 -28.48 -10.51 18.02
CA PHE A 307 -27.90 -10.03 19.29
C PHE A 307 -27.66 -8.50 19.35
N GLY A 308 -27.89 -7.79 18.24
CA GLY A 308 -27.64 -6.35 18.12
C GLY A 308 -26.14 -6.01 18.02
N GLU A 309 -25.78 -4.75 18.22
CA GLU A 309 -24.39 -4.31 18.12
C GLU A 309 -23.56 -4.85 19.33
N ARG A 310 -22.44 -5.50 19.00
CA ARG A 310 -21.53 -6.22 19.91
C ARG A 310 -20.06 -6.17 19.45
N THR A 311 -19.73 -5.35 18.46
CA THR A 311 -18.39 -5.28 17.83
C THR A 311 -17.26 -4.91 18.79
N TRP A 312 -17.58 -4.35 19.97
CA TRP A 312 -16.62 -4.01 21.02
C TRP A 312 -16.82 -4.81 22.33
N ASP A 313 -17.74 -5.78 22.35
CA ASP A 313 -18.02 -6.66 23.48
C ASP A 313 -17.15 -7.92 23.41
N GLN A 314 -15.96 -7.86 24.03
CA GLN A 314 -15.01 -8.99 24.03
C GLN A 314 -15.57 -10.25 24.72
N GLY A 315 -16.51 -10.10 25.66
CA GLY A 315 -17.18 -11.22 26.30
C GLY A 315 -18.05 -11.97 25.31
N PHE A 316 -18.87 -11.25 24.55
CA PHE A 316 -19.67 -11.81 23.46
C PHE A 316 -18.81 -12.36 22.31
N LEU A 317 -17.75 -11.66 21.90
CA LEU A 317 -16.90 -12.09 20.79
C LEU A 317 -16.08 -13.35 21.12
N ARG A 318 -15.78 -13.60 22.40
CA ARG A 318 -15.18 -14.86 22.89
C ARG A 318 -16.22 -15.96 23.17
N ASP A 319 -17.50 -15.64 23.42
CA ASP A 319 -18.54 -16.67 23.64
C ASP A 319 -18.83 -17.45 22.35
N SER A 320 -18.52 -18.75 22.41
CA SER A 320 -18.72 -19.73 21.33
C SER A 320 -19.75 -20.80 21.70
N ARG A 321 -20.50 -20.67 22.81
CA ARG A 321 -21.44 -21.70 23.30
C ARG A 321 -22.51 -22.09 22.27
N PHE A 322 -22.90 -21.14 21.41
CA PHE A 322 -23.88 -21.36 20.36
C PHE A 322 -23.37 -22.27 19.22
N SER A 323 -22.06 -22.49 19.13
CA SER A 323 -21.46 -23.45 18.18
C SER A 323 -21.48 -24.91 18.63
N GLN A 324 -21.76 -25.17 19.91
CA GLN A 324 -21.78 -26.52 20.47
C GLN A 324 -23.00 -27.32 19.97
N ASP A 325 -22.85 -28.63 19.90
CA ASP A 325 -23.88 -29.57 19.44
C ASP A 325 -24.89 -29.98 20.54
N ASP A 326 -24.55 -29.74 21.82
CA ASP A 326 -25.40 -30.00 22.98
C ASP A 326 -26.22 -28.79 23.47
N LEU A 327 -26.20 -27.65 22.74
CA LEU A 327 -26.79 -26.37 23.15
C LEU A 327 -28.22 -26.50 23.72
N LYS A 328 -28.36 -26.23 25.02
CA LYS A 328 -29.61 -26.39 25.80
C LYS A 328 -30.52 -25.15 25.78
N GLU A 329 -30.09 -24.08 25.13
CA GLU A 329 -30.79 -22.78 25.10
C GLU A 329 -31.74 -22.68 23.91
N THR A 330 -33.05 -22.67 24.18
CA THR A 330 -34.11 -22.58 23.16
C THR A 330 -34.69 -21.17 22.98
N GLY A 331 -34.45 -20.25 23.92
CA GLY A 331 -35.09 -18.92 23.93
C GLY A 331 -34.54 -17.95 22.88
N GLY A 332 -35.42 -17.31 22.12
CA GLY A 332 -35.09 -16.23 21.18
C GLY A 332 -34.52 -16.67 19.83
N TRP A 333 -34.56 -17.97 19.51
CA TRP A 333 -34.28 -18.46 18.16
C TRP A 333 -35.54 -18.41 17.29
N LYS A 334 -35.40 -18.02 16.02
CA LYS A 334 -36.45 -18.04 14.99
C LYS A 334 -36.00 -18.93 13.83
N GLU A 335 -36.94 -19.53 13.10
CA GLU A 335 -36.61 -20.24 11.85
C GLU A 335 -36.42 -19.26 10.69
N VAL A 336 -35.46 -19.53 9.80
CA VAL A 336 -35.22 -18.78 8.56
C VAL A 336 -34.86 -19.73 7.41
N GLN A 337 -35.28 -19.38 6.20
CA GLN A 337 -34.92 -20.06 4.97
C GLN A 337 -33.54 -19.55 4.48
N VAL A 338 -32.62 -20.48 4.19
CA VAL A 338 -31.31 -20.19 3.58
C VAL A 338 -31.25 -20.81 2.17
N PRO A 339 -30.86 -20.09 1.11
CA PRO A 339 -30.40 -18.70 1.12
C PRO A 339 -31.50 -17.72 1.55
N GLU A 340 -31.13 -16.71 2.33
CA GLU A 340 -32.05 -15.66 2.80
C GLU A 340 -32.36 -14.67 1.66
N PRO A 341 -33.59 -14.09 1.63
CA PRO A 341 -33.90 -13.00 0.72
C PRO A 341 -33.05 -11.76 1.00
N MET A 342 -32.77 -10.98 -0.04
CA MET A 342 -31.99 -9.74 0.04
C MET A 342 -32.83 -8.57 0.59
N GLU A 343 -33.28 -8.71 1.85
CA GLU A 343 -34.10 -7.71 2.53
C GLU A 343 -33.28 -6.44 2.84
N PRO A 344 -33.69 -5.26 2.32
CA PRO A 344 -33.03 -3.99 2.59
C PRO A 344 -33.41 -3.44 3.96
N ASP A 345 -32.64 -2.44 4.37
CA ASP A 345 -32.88 -1.62 5.56
C ASP A 345 -32.98 -2.42 6.87
N GLN A 346 -32.27 -3.55 6.96
CA GLN A 346 -32.10 -4.32 8.19
C GLN A 346 -31.39 -3.47 9.28
N VAL A 347 -31.50 -3.92 10.53
CA VAL A 347 -30.72 -3.42 11.66
C VAL A 347 -29.44 -4.25 11.76
N GLY A 348 -28.28 -3.60 11.67
CA GLY A 348 -26.97 -4.28 11.74
C GLY A 348 -26.63 -4.78 13.15
N GLY A 349 -25.49 -5.46 13.26
CA GLY A 349 -25.04 -6.12 14.48
C GLY A 349 -24.75 -7.60 14.27
N HIS A 350 -24.58 -8.32 15.38
CA HIS A 350 -24.18 -9.73 15.39
C HIS A 350 -25.40 -10.66 15.39
N VAL A 351 -25.30 -11.75 14.63
CA VAL A 351 -26.34 -12.77 14.48
C VAL A 351 -25.70 -14.16 14.52
N TRP A 352 -26.33 -15.11 15.19
CA TRP A 352 -25.96 -16.52 15.11
C TRP A 352 -26.97 -17.30 14.26
N TYR A 353 -26.45 -18.15 13.38
CA TYR A 353 -27.19 -19.15 12.62
C TYR A 353 -26.76 -20.55 13.06
N ARG A 354 -27.69 -21.50 13.13
CA ARG A 354 -27.43 -22.92 13.41
C ARG A 354 -28.23 -23.81 12.46
N ARG A 355 -27.64 -24.94 12.06
CA ARG A 355 -28.30 -26.02 11.34
C ARG A 355 -27.73 -27.36 11.74
N GLU A 356 -28.62 -28.27 12.12
CA GLU A 356 -28.30 -29.69 12.22
C GLU A 356 -28.48 -30.35 10.85
N PHE A 357 -27.61 -31.30 10.53
CA PHE A 357 -27.71 -32.13 9.33
C PHE A 357 -27.17 -33.54 9.60
N THR A 358 -27.41 -34.47 8.68
CA THR A 358 -26.83 -35.82 8.70
C THR A 358 -26.29 -36.14 7.33
N LEU A 359 -25.08 -36.69 7.25
CA LEU A 359 -24.50 -37.13 5.98
C LEU A 359 -25.22 -38.39 5.47
N PRO A 360 -25.58 -38.47 4.16
CA PRO A 360 -26.00 -39.72 3.53
C PRO A 360 -24.97 -40.84 3.74
N LYS A 361 -25.41 -42.10 3.74
CA LYS A 361 -24.53 -43.26 4.01
C LYS A 361 -23.43 -43.38 2.97
N ASP A 362 -23.82 -43.19 1.72
CA ASP A 362 -23.08 -43.19 0.45
C ASP A 362 -22.31 -41.89 0.17
N PHE A 363 -22.60 -40.78 0.85
CA PHE A 363 -21.87 -39.52 0.64
C PHE A 363 -20.36 -39.71 0.89
N PRO A 364 -19.46 -39.26 -0.02
CA PRO A 364 -18.02 -39.51 0.09
C PRO A 364 -17.38 -38.75 1.26
N LYS A 365 -16.44 -39.41 1.94
CA LYS A 365 -15.86 -38.95 3.23
C LYS A 365 -14.33 -38.96 3.28
N GLY A 366 -13.65 -39.19 2.15
CA GLY A 366 -12.18 -39.19 2.08
C GLY A 366 -11.60 -37.79 2.29
N ARG A 367 -12.15 -36.80 1.59
CA ARG A 367 -12.08 -35.37 1.94
C ARG A 367 -13.44 -34.72 1.74
N VAL A 368 -13.79 -33.76 2.59
CA VAL A 368 -15.04 -33.01 2.51
C VAL A 368 -14.79 -31.51 2.72
N PHE A 369 -15.32 -30.70 1.81
CA PHE A 369 -15.18 -29.25 1.79
C PHE A 369 -16.52 -28.56 2.03
N LEU A 370 -16.54 -27.54 2.89
CA LEU A 370 -17.70 -26.69 3.15
C LEU A 370 -17.58 -25.37 2.37
N ARG A 371 -18.60 -25.08 1.56
CA ARG A 371 -18.70 -23.89 0.71
C ARG A 371 -19.95 -23.08 1.10
N PHE A 372 -19.78 -21.77 1.24
CA PHE A 372 -20.85 -20.78 1.22
C PHE A 372 -20.65 -19.87 0.00
N ASP A 373 -21.69 -19.66 -0.82
CA ASP A 373 -21.53 -18.89 -2.06
C ASP A 373 -21.54 -17.37 -1.86
N ASP A 374 -22.34 -16.87 -0.91
CA ASP A 374 -22.37 -15.49 -0.45
C ASP A 374 -22.78 -15.50 1.03
N ILE A 375 -21.98 -14.86 1.89
CA ILE A 375 -22.34 -14.52 3.27
C ILE A 375 -22.02 -13.03 3.43
N ALA A 376 -22.92 -12.33 4.09
CA ALA A 376 -22.89 -10.89 4.23
C ALA A 376 -22.96 -10.50 5.73
N ASP A 377 -22.12 -9.61 6.26
CA ASP A 377 -20.92 -9.01 5.63
C ASP A 377 -19.60 -9.61 6.18
N GLU A 378 -19.60 -10.14 7.40
CA GLU A 378 -18.54 -10.97 7.97
C GLU A 378 -19.14 -12.22 8.61
N ALA A 379 -18.40 -13.33 8.65
CA ALA A 379 -18.81 -14.60 9.26
C ALA A 379 -17.64 -15.37 9.89
N VAL A 380 -17.83 -15.86 11.12
CA VAL A 380 -17.00 -16.89 11.76
C VAL A 380 -17.75 -18.22 11.70
N ILE A 381 -17.13 -19.23 11.10
CA ILE A 381 -17.76 -20.52 10.78
C ILE A 381 -17.30 -21.58 11.79
N TYR A 382 -18.26 -22.36 12.31
CA TYR A 382 -18.02 -23.44 13.27
C TYR A 382 -18.74 -24.73 12.85
N LEU A 383 -18.13 -25.88 13.14
CA LEU A 383 -18.73 -27.20 12.94
C LEU A 383 -18.45 -28.06 14.17
N ASN A 384 -19.51 -28.56 14.80
CA ASN A 384 -19.45 -29.39 16.01
C ASN A 384 -18.55 -28.78 17.10
N GLY A 385 -18.84 -27.53 17.50
CA GLY A 385 -18.08 -26.77 18.50
C GLY A 385 -16.70 -26.24 18.08
N LYS A 386 -16.17 -26.62 16.90
CA LYS A 386 -14.82 -26.26 16.43
C LYS A 386 -14.88 -25.10 15.42
N ARG A 387 -14.03 -24.07 15.58
CA ARG A 387 -13.79 -23.04 14.56
C ARG A 387 -13.24 -23.69 13.29
N ILE A 388 -13.76 -23.29 12.13
CA ILE A 388 -13.41 -23.82 10.79
C ILE A 388 -12.72 -22.76 9.93
N GLY A 389 -13.06 -21.49 10.12
CA GLY A 389 -12.46 -20.36 9.44
C GLY A 389 -13.33 -19.11 9.52
N THR A 390 -12.95 -18.07 8.78
CA THR A 390 -13.72 -16.83 8.63
C THR A 390 -13.91 -16.47 7.15
N GLN A 391 -15.02 -15.79 6.86
CA GLN A 391 -15.35 -15.27 5.54
C GLN A 391 -15.78 -13.81 5.69
N ALA A 392 -15.08 -12.88 5.05
CA ALA A 392 -15.29 -11.45 5.20
C ALA A 392 -15.43 -10.72 3.86
N SER A 393 -16.38 -9.77 3.82
CA SER A 393 -16.53 -8.72 2.81
C SER A 393 -16.30 -7.32 3.39
N THR A 394 -15.85 -7.27 4.64
CA THR A 394 -15.40 -6.09 5.37
C THR A 394 -13.92 -6.22 5.69
N GLU A 395 -13.15 -5.17 5.39
CA GLU A 395 -11.83 -4.97 5.98
C GLU A 395 -11.98 -4.46 7.42
N LYS A 396 -10.97 -4.69 8.26
CA LYS A 396 -10.93 -4.16 9.63
C LYS A 396 -9.84 -3.10 9.71
N ARG A 397 -10.23 -1.87 10.09
CA ARG A 397 -9.30 -0.81 10.49
C ARG A 397 -9.21 -0.79 12.01
N LEU A 398 -8.10 -0.30 12.52
CA LEU A 398 -7.86 -0.05 13.93
C LEU A 398 -7.39 1.40 14.05
N ASP A 399 -8.15 2.21 14.78
CA ASP A 399 -7.81 3.61 15.04
C ASP A 399 -7.47 3.82 16.53
N TRP A 400 -6.47 4.68 16.77
CA TRP A 400 -5.94 5.00 18.09
C TRP A 400 -5.87 6.51 18.28
N VAL A 401 -6.02 6.96 19.53
CA VAL A 401 -5.71 8.33 19.93
C VAL A 401 -4.31 8.39 20.53
N VAL A 402 -3.50 9.31 20.02
CA VAL A 402 -2.24 9.76 20.65
C VAL A 402 -2.45 11.21 21.07
N GLU A 403 -1.87 11.63 22.20
CA GLU A 403 -1.92 13.04 22.59
C GLU A 403 -0.99 13.89 21.71
N ASN A 404 -1.45 15.08 21.31
CA ASN A 404 -0.62 16.19 20.80
C ASN A 404 0.36 15.89 19.62
N GLY A 405 0.04 14.95 18.73
CA GLY A 405 0.94 14.52 17.63
C GLY A 405 0.73 15.11 16.22
N ALA A 406 -0.43 15.74 15.94
CA ALA A 406 -0.98 15.99 14.58
C ALA A 406 -1.39 14.71 13.83
N ARG A 407 -2.47 14.75 13.04
CA ARG A 407 -3.23 13.57 12.51
C ARG A 407 -3.69 12.49 13.52
N SER A 408 -3.32 12.58 14.80
CA SER A 408 -4.18 12.15 15.91
C SER A 408 -4.46 13.32 16.90
N LEU A 409 -5.61 13.94 16.69
CA LEU A 409 -6.74 13.88 17.64
C LEU A 409 -6.64 14.53 19.04
N GLN A 410 -5.62 15.34 19.31
CA GLN A 410 -5.68 16.41 20.34
C GLN A 410 -6.06 15.95 21.77
N GLY A 411 -5.79 14.69 22.14
CA GLY A 411 -6.15 14.15 23.47
C GLY A 411 -7.63 13.86 23.69
N LYS A 412 -8.47 13.79 22.64
CA LYS A 412 -9.90 13.45 22.74
C LYS A 412 -10.15 11.93 22.74
N PRO A 413 -11.03 11.37 23.60
CA PRO A 413 -11.36 9.95 23.61
C PRO A 413 -11.80 9.42 22.23
N VAL A 414 -11.45 8.17 21.87
CA VAL A 414 -11.63 7.65 20.51
C VAL A 414 -13.07 7.76 20.00
N LYS A 415 -14.05 7.63 20.90
CA LYS A 415 -15.48 7.79 20.61
C LYS A 415 -15.86 9.15 20.03
N GLU A 416 -15.40 10.25 20.66
CA GLU A 416 -15.62 11.61 20.16
C GLU A 416 -14.82 11.84 18.88
N THR A 417 -13.55 11.43 18.94
CA THR A 417 -12.54 11.43 17.88
C THR A 417 -13.05 10.86 16.55
N VAL A 418 -13.57 9.63 16.53
CA VAL A 418 -14.02 8.92 15.32
C VAL A 418 -15.28 9.58 14.75
N THR A 419 -16.23 9.95 15.63
CA THR A 419 -17.46 10.68 15.27
C THR A 419 -17.11 11.97 14.53
N TRP A 420 -16.23 12.78 15.11
CA TRP A 420 -15.86 14.09 14.56
C TRP A 420 -15.02 14.01 13.27
N GLN A 421 -13.94 13.22 13.26
CA GLN A 421 -12.99 13.21 12.13
C GLN A 421 -13.61 12.74 10.81
N HIS A 422 -14.54 11.79 10.89
CA HIS A 422 -14.97 11.01 9.74
C HIS A 422 -16.46 11.19 9.42
N PHE A 423 -17.32 11.19 10.43
CA PHE A 423 -18.76 11.28 10.20
C PHE A 423 -19.20 12.75 10.11
N ASP A 424 -18.95 13.56 11.14
CA ASP A 424 -19.29 14.99 11.13
C ASP A 424 -18.61 15.75 9.99
N ARG A 425 -17.28 15.57 9.82
CA ARG A 425 -16.49 16.24 8.77
C ARG A 425 -17.04 15.99 7.36
N CYS A 426 -17.51 14.78 7.07
CA CYS A 426 -18.06 14.41 5.77
C CYS A 426 -19.57 14.67 5.66
N SER A 427 -20.20 15.22 6.71
CA SER A 427 -21.66 15.44 6.82
C SER A 427 -22.49 14.16 6.80
N ILE A 428 -22.02 13.13 7.51
CA ILE A 428 -22.57 11.78 7.57
C ILE A 428 -23.11 11.52 8.99
N PRO A 429 -24.28 10.89 9.19
CA PRO A 429 -24.71 10.41 10.50
C PRO A 429 -23.78 9.31 11.03
N PHE A 430 -23.46 9.35 12.33
CA PHE A 430 -22.72 8.25 12.95
C PHE A 430 -23.55 6.93 12.90
N PRO A 431 -23.02 5.83 12.33
CA PRO A 431 -23.85 4.71 11.89
C PRO A 431 -23.98 3.54 12.89
N PHE A 432 -23.14 3.48 13.92
CA PHE A 432 -23.19 2.42 14.94
C PHE A 432 -24.03 2.86 16.15
N ASP A 433 -24.43 1.92 16.99
CA ASP A 433 -25.02 2.27 18.29
C ASP A 433 -23.96 2.95 19.19
N ALA A 434 -24.12 4.26 19.40
CA ALA A 434 -23.24 5.04 20.26
C ALA A 434 -23.25 4.57 21.74
N ALA A 435 -24.25 3.80 22.19
CA ALA A 435 -24.25 3.17 23.51
C ALA A 435 -23.35 1.92 23.58
N ALA A 436 -23.09 1.25 22.46
CA ALA A 436 -22.24 0.06 22.40
C ALA A 436 -20.72 0.38 22.39
N ILE A 437 -20.33 1.62 22.08
CA ILE A 437 -18.93 2.06 22.08
C ILE A 437 -18.46 2.28 23.53
N PRO A 438 -17.36 1.64 23.98
CA PRO A 438 -16.77 1.89 25.29
C PRO A 438 -16.47 3.38 25.50
N ALA A 439 -16.73 3.91 26.70
CA ALA A 439 -16.48 5.32 27.01
C ALA A 439 -14.99 5.62 27.15
N ASP A 440 -14.27 4.76 27.88
CA ASP A 440 -12.91 5.00 28.38
C ASP A 440 -11.89 4.10 27.64
N THR A 441 -11.81 4.19 26.31
CA THR A 441 -10.84 3.42 25.52
C THR A 441 -10.02 4.28 24.56
N ASN A 442 -8.75 3.93 24.43
CA ASN A 442 -7.77 4.57 23.52
C ASN A 442 -7.66 3.89 22.15
N ARG A 443 -8.44 2.82 21.91
CA ARG A 443 -8.53 2.10 20.63
C ARG A 443 -9.97 1.90 20.16
N LEU A 444 -10.18 1.82 18.85
CA LEU A 444 -11.43 1.31 18.28
C LEU A 444 -11.13 0.46 17.04
N ILE A 445 -11.59 -0.80 17.06
CA ILE A 445 -11.62 -1.67 15.89
C ILE A 445 -12.88 -1.35 15.11
N LEU A 446 -12.74 -1.13 13.81
CA LEU A 446 -13.73 -0.45 13.00
C LEU A 446 -13.92 -1.20 11.66
N PRO A 447 -15.09 -1.79 11.40
CA PRO A 447 -15.34 -2.59 10.21
C PRO A 447 -15.66 -1.71 8.99
N ILE A 448 -14.76 -1.68 8.02
CA ILE A 448 -14.90 -0.97 6.74
C ILE A 448 -15.44 -1.94 5.69
N TYR A 449 -16.63 -1.68 5.14
CA TYR A 449 -17.14 -2.46 4.02
C TYR A 449 -16.36 -2.16 2.74
N SER A 450 -15.82 -3.18 2.07
CA SER A 450 -14.86 -3.00 0.97
C SER A 450 -15.40 -3.30 -0.44
N GLY A 451 -16.68 -3.65 -0.57
CA GLY A 451 -17.36 -3.86 -1.87
C GLY A 451 -18.10 -5.20 -1.95
N LYS A 452 -18.74 -5.50 -3.08
CA LYS A 452 -19.41 -6.82 -3.23
C LYS A 452 -18.37 -7.93 -3.44
N TYR A 453 -17.99 -8.59 -2.35
CA TYR A 453 -17.01 -9.66 -2.35
C TYR A 453 -17.55 -10.94 -3.03
N VAL A 454 -16.73 -11.59 -3.87
CA VAL A 454 -16.99 -12.94 -4.39
C VAL A 454 -16.04 -13.90 -3.69
N TRP A 455 -16.53 -14.68 -2.73
CA TRP A 455 -15.67 -15.56 -1.95
C TRP A 455 -15.08 -16.67 -2.84
N PRO A 456 -13.75 -16.87 -2.94
CA PRO A 456 -13.16 -17.87 -3.84
C PRO A 456 -12.82 -19.20 -3.16
N TYR A 457 -13.05 -19.33 -1.84
CA TYR A 457 -12.63 -20.49 -1.05
C TYR A 457 -13.78 -21.41 -0.60
N ALA A 458 -13.42 -22.64 -0.28
CA ALA A 458 -14.15 -23.56 0.58
C ALA A 458 -13.22 -24.01 1.72
N TYR A 459 -13.74 -24.63 2.78
CA TYR A 459 -12.96 -25.04 3.96
C TYR A 459 -12.88 -26.56 4.06
N ASP A 460 -11.69 -27.12 4.31
CA ASP A 460 -11.52 -28.55 4.59
C ASP A 460 -12.07 -28.88 6.00
N VAL A 461 -13.27 -29.48 6.01
CA VAL A 461 -14.02 -29.86 7.22
C VAL A 461 -13.88 -31.35 7.56
N THR A 462 -13.06 -32.09 6.81
CA THR A 462 -12.92 -33.56 6.95
C THR A 462 -12.64 -34.00 8.39
N SER A 463 -11.74 -33.30 9.10
CA SER A 463 -11.37 -33.59 10.50
C SER A 463 -12.34 -33.06 11.58
N ALA A 464 -13.42 -32.39 11.17
CA ALA A 464 -14.41 -31.79 12.06
C ALA A 464 -15.80 -32.45 11.96
N LEU A 465 -16.07 -33.22 10.90
CA LEU A 465 -17.31 -33.98 10.74
C LEU A 465 -17.39 -35.15 11.73
N LEU A 466 -18.59 -35.39 12.26
CA LEU A 466 -18.94 -36.53 13.11
C LEU A 466 -19.70 -37.60 12.32
N PRO A 467 -19.64 -38.89 12.73
CA PRO A 467 -20.54 -39.92 12.21
C PRO A 467 -22.01 -39.60 12.52
N GLY A 468 -22.87 -39.55 11.50
CA GLY A 468 -24.29 -39.26 11.67
C GLY A 468 -24.59 -37.76 11.77
N ARG A 469 -25.13 -37.33 12.92
CA ARG A 469 -25.62 -35.96 13.14
C ARG A 469 -24.44 -34.98 13.29
N ASN A 470 -24.55 -33.83 12.64
CA ASN A 470 -23.57 -32.75 12.65
C ASN A 470 -24.28 -31.40 12.84
N THR A 471 -23.63 -30.47 13.52
CA THR A 471 -24.14 -29.12 13.82
C THR A 471 -23.21 -28.09 13.20
N LEU A 472 -23.69 -27.42 12.13
CA LEU A 472 -23.05 -26.26 11.52
C LEU A 472 -23.59 -24.99 12.22
N ALA A 473 -22.70 -24.12 12.66
CA ALA A 473 -23.05 -22.84 13.27
C ALA A 473 -22.21 -21.71 12.66
N VAL A 474 -22.81 -20.54 12.48
CA VAL A 474 -22.15 -19.37 11.90
C VAL A 474 -22.51 -18.15 12.74
N ARG A 475 -21.50 -17.41 13.22
CA ARG A 475 -21.70 -16.07 13.79
C ARG A 475 -21.41 -15.06 12.68
N THR A 476 -22.40 -14.31 12.24
CA THR A 476 -22.21 -13.22 11.28
C THR A 476 -22.21 -11.85 11.95
N TYR A 477 -21.59 -10.88 11.30
CA TYR A 477 -21.81 -9.46 11.53
C TYR A 477 -22.43 -8.83 10.27
N GLY A 478 -23.55 -8.15 10.44
CA GLY A 478 -24.14 -7.27 9.43
C GLY A 478 -23.72 -5.84 9.71
N ASN A 479 -23.00 -5.19 8.79
CA ASN A 479 -22.39 -3.91 9.06
C ASN A 479 -23.45 -2.78 9.02
N PRO A 480 -23.77 -2.10 10.14
CA PRO A 480 -24.85 -1.11 10.19
C PRO A 480 -24.57 0.15 9.34
N MET A 481 -23.35 0.32 8.81
CA MET A 481 -22.97 1.44 7.95
C MET A 481 -23.72 1.42 6.59
N ARG A 482 -24.93 1.98 6.58
CA ARG A 482 -25.71 2.28 5.36
C ARG A 482 -25.01 3.32 4.48
N GLY A 483 -24.04 2.85 3.69
CA GLY A 483 -23.47 3.54 2.55
C GLY A 483 -22.29 4.48 2.80
N TRP A 484 -21.69 4.47 4.00
CA TRP A 484 -20.70 5.46 4.41
C TRP A 484 -19.62 4.97 5.39
N TRP A 485 -18.35 5.00 4.96
CA TRP A 485 -17.18 5.56 5.68
C TRP A 485 -15.91 5.28 4.88
N ILE A 486 -15.04 6.30 4.72
CA ILE A 486 -14.09 6.50 3.60
C ILE A 486 -14.79 6.53 2.24
N PHE A 487 -15.58 5.50 1.94
CA PHE A 487 -16.29 5.31 0.70
C PHE A 487 -17.75 5.77 0.78
N ARG A 488 -18.18 6.55 -0.21
CA ARG A 488 -19.60 6.67 -0.60
C ARG A 488 -19.99 5.49 -1.45
N HIS A 489 -21.04 4.78 -1.08
CA HIS A 489 -21.58 3.68 -1.89
C HIS A 489 -22.65 4.17 -2.88
N ARG A 490 -22.91 3.35 -3.91
CA ARG A 490 -24.02 3.56 -4.85
C ARG A 490 -25.34 3.20 -4.16
N ASP A 491 -26.45 3.87 -4.50
CA ASP A 491 -27.81 3.48 -4.08
C ASP A 491 -28.20 2.04 -4.53
N GLU A 492 -27.41 1.44 -5.43
CA GLU A 492 -27.54 0.06 -5.89
C GLU A 492 -26.81 -0.95 -4.97
N ASP A 493 -25.80 -0.52 -4.21
CA ASP A 493 -24.89 -1.41 -3.47
C ASP A 493 -25.56 -2.10 -2.27
N ARG A 494 -25.09 -3.32 -1.97
CA ARG A 494 -25.62 -4.15 -0.87
C ARG A 494 -25.51 -3.47 0.50
N ALA A 495 -24.35 -2.86 0.81
CA ALA A 495 -24.10 -2.16 2.07
C ALA A 495 -24.82 -0.80 2.17
N ALA A 496 -25.08 -0.11 1.06
CA ALA A 496 -25.89 1.12 1.09
C ALA A 496 -27.30 0.86 1.67
N LYS A 497 -27.80 -0.36 1.48
CA LYS A 497 -29.09 -0.85 1.99
C LYS A 497 -28.97 -1.70 3.26
N ASN A 498 -27.78 -1.90 3.83
CA ASN A 498 -27.51 -2.85 4.91
C ASN A 498 -28.21 -4.22 4.71
N ILE A 499 -28.02 -4.84 3.53
CA ILE A 499 -28.52 -6.18 3.24
C ILE A 499 -27.46 -7.20 3.68
N PHE A 500 -27.74 -7.94 4.74
CA PHE A 500 -26.81 -8.95 5.27
C PHE A 500 -27.53 -10.28 5.61
N GLY A 501 -26.75 -11.34 5.87
CA GLY A 501 -27.24 -12.71 6.12
C GLY A 501 -26.51 -13.78 5.31
N ILE A 502 -27.06 -15.00 5.25
CA ILE A 502 -26.55 -16.10 4.42
C ILE A 502 -27.29 -16.06 3.07
N LEU A 503 -26.79 -15.22 2.16
CA LEU A 503 -27.48 -14.83 0.90
C LEU A 503 -27.20 -15.79 -0.27
N GLY A 504 -26.22 -16.68 -0.15
CA GLY A 504 -25.86 -17.70 -1.15
C GLY A 504 -26.10 -19.13 -0.67
N ASN A 505 -25.89 -20.11 -1.57
CA ASN A 505 -26.03 -21.52 -1.21
C ASN A 505 -24.98 -21.94 -0.18
N VAL A 506 -25.36 -22.95 0.63
CA VAL A 506 -24.43 -23.67 1.50
C VAL A 506 -24.31 -25.09 0.97
N THR A 507 -23.08 -25.57 0.74
CA THR A 507 -22.81 -26.86 0.07
C THR A 507 -21.65 -27.59 0.73
N LEU A 508 -21.79 -28.89 0.92
CA LEU A 508 -20.69 -29.81 1.17
C LEU A 508 -20.30 -30.52 -0.13
N ALA A 509 -19.00 -30.51 -0.47
CA ALA A 509 -18.44 -31.29 -1.57
C ALA A 509 -17.55 -32.40 -1.02
N GLY A 510 -17.90 -33.66 -1.26
CA GLY A 510 -17.16 -34.83 -0.78
C GLY A 510 -16.45 -35.57 -1.91
N ILE A 511 -15.20 -35.97 -1.70
CA ILE A 511 -14.41 -36.84 -2.59
C ILE A 511 -14.13 -38.17 -1.88
N ALA A 512 -14.22 -39.29 -2.60
CA ALA A 512 -14.12 -40.63 -2.01
C ALA A 512 -12.68 -41.02 -1.66
N ASN A 513 -11.78 -41.00 -2.65
CA ASN A 513 -10.40 -41.46 -2.53
C ASN A 513 -9.43 -40.47 -3.21
N PRO A 514 -9.36 -39.20 -2.77
CA PRO A 514 -8.48 -38.21 -3.40
C PRO A 514 -7.01 -38.68 -3.37
N GLN A 515 -6.35 -38.58 -4.52
CA GLN A 515 -4.91 -38.81 -4.68
C GLN A 515 -4.14 -37.50 -4.75
N ILE A 516 -4.78 -36.39 -5.16
CA ILE A 516 -4.17 -35.06 -5.25
C ILE A 516 -4.43 -34.30 -3.95
N LYS A 517 -3.38 -34.14 -3.16
CA LYS A 517 -3.40 -33.31 -1.94
C LYS A 517 -3.55 -31.83 -2.28
N ARG A 518 -2.76 -31.37 -3.28
CA ARG A 518 -2.71 -30.00 -3.79
C ARG A 518 -2.18 -29.98 -5.22
N PHE A 519 -2.81 -29.21 -6.10
CA PHE A 519 -2.28 -28.89 -7.43
C PHE A 519 -1.96 -27.39 -7.52
N THR A 520 -0.74 -27.02 -7.90
CA THR A 520 -0.28 -25.62 -7.97
C THR A 520 0.56 -25.33 -9.21
N ARG A 521 0.56 -24.05 -9.61
CA ARG A 521 1.53 -23.50 -10.56
C ARG A 521 2.67 -22.84 -9.77
N VAL A 522 3.90 -23.09 -10.18
CA VAL A 522 5.06 -22.24 -9.89
C VAL A 522 5.12 -21.20 -11.01
N PRO A 523 4.88 -19.91 -10.75
CA PRO A 523 4.89 -18.89 -11.79
C PRO A 523 6.29 -18.70 -12.39
N ALA A 524 6.36 -18.32 -13.66
CA ALA A 524 7.60 -17.87 -14.28
C ALA A 524 8.04 -16.55 -13.65
N THR A 525 9.32 -16.43 -13.29
CA THR A 525 9.91 -15.21 -12.71
C THR A 525 10.58 -14.30 -13.76
N ALA A 526 10.65 -14.74 -15.02
CA ALA A 526 11.24 -13.99 -16.12
C ALA A 526 10.71 -14.47 -17.48
N VAL A 527 10.75 -13.59 -18.47
CA VAL A 527 10.47 -13.84 -19.89
C VAL A 527 11.78 -13.83 -20.67
N ASN A 528 12.06 -14.94 -21.36
CA ASN A 528 13.29 -15.10 -22.15
C ASN A 528 13.27 -14.25 -23.44
N ASP A 529 14.40 -14.19 -24.14
CA ASP A 529 14.54 -13.32 -25.32
C ASP A 529 13.75 -13.81 -26.56
N GLN A 530 13.10 -14.99 -26.49
CA GLN A 530 12.13 -15.47 -27.47
C GLN A 530 10.69 -15.04 -27.12
N GLY A 531 10.44 -14.54 -25.91
CA GLY A 531 9.11 -14.24 -25.39
C GLY A 531 8.44 -15.38 -24.65
N LEU A 532 9.18 -16.42 -24.27
CA LEU A 532 8.65 -17.57 -23.54
C LEU A 532 8.85 -17.41 -22.03
N ALA A 533 7.80 -17.75 -21.28
CA ALA A 533 7.78 -17.86 -19.83
C ALA A 533 7.66 -19.35 -19.45
N VAL A 534 8.52 -19.83 -18.55
CA VAL A 534 8.52 -21.23 -18.10
C VAL A 534 7.77 -21.35 -16.78
N HIS A 535 6.60 -21.97 -16.78
CA HIS A 535 5.80 -22.21 -15.58
C HIS A 535 5.97 -23.66 -15.12
N GLY A 536 6.26 -23.85 -13.84
CA GLY A 536 6.20 -25.18 -13.22
C GLY A 536 4.76 -25.54 -12.87
N LEU A 537 4.40 -26.82 -13.01
CA LEU A 537 3.20 -27.40 -12.45
C LEU A 537 3.61 -28.44 -11.41
N GLN A 538 3.12 -28.30 -10.18
CA GLN A 538 3.40 -29.19 -9.05
C GLN A 538 2.10 -29.87 -8.61
N CYS A 539 2.12 -31.19 -8.57
CA CYS A 539 1.07 -32.00 -7.97
C CYS A 539 1.64 -32.64 -6.70
N ASP A 540 1.22 -32.16 -5.54
CA ASP A 540 1.47 -32.83 -4.26
C ASP A 540 0.42 -33.94 -4.11
N LEU A 541 0.87 -35.16 -3.83
CA LEU A 541 0.05 -36.37 -3.76
C LEU A 541 -0.23 -36.77 -2.31
N GLU A 542 -1.39 -37.40 -2.08
CA GLU A 542 -1.60 -38.18 -0.87
C GLU A 542 -0.89 -39.55 -1.00
N PRO A 543 -0.29 -40.10 0.09
CA PRO A 543 0.43 -41.37 0.03
C PRO A 543 -0.45 -42.52 -0.48
N SER A 544 -0.11 -43.06 -1.65
CA SER A 544 -0.96 -44.01 -2.39
C SER A 544 -0.20 -45.21 -2.92
N SER A 545 -0.69 -46.41 -2.58
CA SER A 545 -0.25 -47.66 -3.20
C SER A 545 -0.83 -47.89 -4.59
N MET A 546 -1.80 -47.07 -5.04
CA MET A 546 -2.48 -47.20 -6.34
C MET A 546 -1.88 -46.31 -7.43
N ALA A 547 -1.47 -45.08 -7.09
CA ALA A 547 -0.92 -44.12 -8.04
C ALA A 547 0.36 -44.65 -8.73
N ARG A 548 0.48 -44.46 -10.05
CA ARG A 548 1.63 -44.87 -10.86
C ARG A 548 2.16 -43.78 -11.78
N LYS A 549 1.29 -42.89 -12.25
CA LYS A 549 1.66 -41.78 -13.15
C LYS A 549 0.87 -40.52 -12.80
N VAL A 550 1.47 -39.36 -13.03
CA VAL A 550 0.78 -38.07 -13.11
C VAL A 550 0.95 -37.53 -14.51
N GLU A 551 -0.15 -37.35 -15.24
CA GLU A 551 -0.17 -36.61 -16.51
C GLU A 551 -0.52 -35.15 -16.26
N PHE A 552 0.35 -34.26 -16.72
CA PHE A 552 0.16 -32.82 -16.74
C PHE A 552 -0.15 -32.35 -18.16
N THR A 553 -1.12 -31.45 -18.31
CA THR A 553 -1.40 -30.74 -19.57
C THR A 553 -1.40 -29.23 -19.39
N CYS A 554 -1.01 -28.50 -20.44
CA CYS A 554 -1.03 -27.05 -20.51
C CYS A 554 -1.27 -26.61 -21.98
N GLY A 555 -2.53 -26.32 -22.32
CA GLY A 555 -2.95 -26.26 -23.73
C GLY A 555 -2.66 -27.59 -24.44
N ASP A 556 -2.10 -27.54 -25.64
CA ASP A 556 -1.73 -28.72 -26.44
C ASP A 556 -0.51 -29.49 -25.89
N GLN A 557 0.24 -28.91 -24.94
CA GLN A 557 1.41 -29.57 -24.35
C GLN A 557 0.99 -30.59 -23.28
N ARG A 558 1.66 -31.74 -23.29
CA ARG A 558 1.47 -32.86 -22.36
C ARG A 558 2.82 -33.35 -21.84
N LYS A 559 2.91 -33.63 -20.54
CA LYS A 559 4.07 -34.28 -19.90
C LYS A 559 3.59 -35.30 -18.88
N THR A 560 4.29 -36.43 -18.76
CA THR A 560 3.94 -37.51 -17.83
C THR A 560 5.11 -37.76 -16.89
N VAL A 561 4.81 -37.88 -15.60
CA VAL A 561 5.79 -38.19 -14.54
C VAL A 561 5.39 -39.54 -13.93
N ASP A 562 6.32 -40.49 -13.92
CA ASP A 562 6.12 -41.76 -13.22
C ASP A 562 6.31 -41.56 -11.71
N VAL A 563 5.42 -42.12 -10.90
CA VAL A 563 5.43 -41.97 -9.43
C VAL A 563 5.45 -43.32 -8.73
N ALA A 564 6.31 -43.45 -7.72
CA ALA A 564 6.42 -44.63 -6.87
C ALA A 564 5.34 -44.63 -5.77
N ALA A 565 5.09 -45.79 -5.15
CA ALA A 565 4.06 -45.96 -4.11
C ALA A 565 4.34 -45.23 -2.76
N GLN A 566 5.42 -44.45 -2.69
CA GLN A 566 5.76 -43.54 -1.58
C GLN A 566 6.09 -42.12 -2.07
N GLU A 567 5.96 -41.86 -3.37
CA GLU A 567 6.23 -40.55 -3.94
C GLU A 567 5.11 -39.57 -3.57
N THR A 568 5.48 -38.41 -3.05
CA THR A 568 4.52 -37.40 -2.55
C THR A 568 4.44 -36.17 -3.44
N ARG A 569 5.25 -36.11 -4.51
CA ARG A 569 5.25 -34.97 -5.43
C ARG A 569 5.61 -35.38 -6.87
N ALA A 570 4.85 -34.86 -7.83
CA ALA A 570 5.22 -34.82 -9.24
C ALA A 570 5.35 -33.36 -9.70
N VAL A 571 6.30 -33.07 -10.60
CA VAL A 571 6.52 -31.72 -11.16
C VAL A 571 6.78 -31.81 -12.66
N ALA A 572 6.20 -30.89 -13.43
CA ALA A 572 6.48 -30.72 -14.86
C ALA A 572 6.50 -29.24 -15.26
N GLU A 573 7.51 -28.81 -16.01
CA GLU A 573 7.64 -27.44 -16.51
C GLU A 573 7.03 -27.27 -17.91
N PHE A 574 6.40 -26.14 -18.19
CA PHE A 574 5.77 -25.81 -19.46
C PHE A 574 6.19 -24.41 -19.93
N PRO A 575 6.93 -24.29 -21.05
CA PRO A 575 7.15 -23.00 -21.71
C PRO A 575 5.87 -22.56 -22.42
N VAL A 576 5.35 -21.38 -22.10
CA VAL A 576 4.24 -20.72 -22.80
C VAL A 576 4.72 -19.38 -23.35
N GLU A 577 4.01 -18.81 -24.32
CA GLU A 577 4.27 -17.41 -24.70
C GLU A 577 3.80 -16.49 -23.56
N ALA A 578 4.67 -15.56 -23.13
CA ALA A 578 4.30 -14.53 -22.17
C ALA A 578 3.36 -13.54 -22.84
N ARG A 579 2.06 -13.61 -22.57
CA ARG A 579 1.03 -12.82 -23.26
C ARG A 579 -0.27 -12.74 -22.47
N PHE A 580 -1.11 -11.79 -22.81
CA PHE A 580 -2.47 -11.69 -22.28
C PHE A 580 -3.41 -12.77 -22.87
N ALA A 581 -3.26 -14.02 -22.41
CA ALA A 581 -4.11 -15.16 -22.76
C ALA A 581 -4.20 -16.16 -21.61
N ASP A 582 -5.33 -16.87 -21.49
CA ASP A 582 -5.53 -17.85 -20.43
C ASP A 582 -5.10 -19.26 -20.86
N HIS A 583 -4.30 -19.91 -20.02
CA HIS A 583 -3.85 -21.29 -20.18
C HIS A 583 -4.55 -22.17 -19.15
N ARG A 584 -5.41 -23.08 -19.62
CA ARG A 584 -5.96 -24.16 -18.78
C ARG A 584 -4.89 -25.23 -18.57
N VAL A 585 -4.75 -25.67 -17.32
CA VAL A 585 -3.88 -26.76 -16.91
C VAL A 585 -4.66 -27.84 -16.16
N THR A 586 -4.20 -29.08 -16.29
CA THR A 586 -4.78 -30.26 -15.62
C THR A 586 -3.65 -31.12 -15.07
N ALA A 587 -3.85 -31.69 -13.88
CA ALA A 587 -3.09 -32.83 -13.37
C ALA A 587 -4.04 -34.02 -13.23
N THR A 588 -3.65 -35.17 -13.78
CA THR A 588 -4.44 -36.42 -13.78
C THR A 588 -3.60 -37.52 -13.17
N VAL A 589 -4.03 -38.10 -12.05
CA VAL A 589 -3.35 -39.24 -11.40
C VAL A 589 -3.92 -40.53 -11.96
N ALA A 590 -3.05 -41.38 -12.50
CA ALA A 590 -3.43 -42.66 -13.08
C ALA A 590 -2.84 -43.84 -12.31
N GLY A 591 -3.62 -44.92 -12.22
CA GLY A 591 -3.22 -46.20 -11.63
C GLY A 591 -2.52 -47.14 -12.62
N SER A 592 -2.44 -48.41 -12.25
CA SER A 592 -1.63 -49.42 -12.97
C SER A 592 -2.25 -49.98 -14.25
N ALA A 593 -3.57 -49.84 -14.43
CA ALA A 593 -4.30 -50.21 -15.65
C ALA A 593 -4.59 -48.99 -16.55
N GLY A 594 -4.11 -47.79 -16.19
CA GLY A 594 -4.43 -46.52 -16.87
C GLY A 594 -5.76 -45.90 -16.43
N GLU A 595 -6.36 -46.44 -15.37
CA GLU A 595 -7.54 -45.88 -14.70
C GLU A 595 -7.23 -44.52 -14.06
N VAL A 596 -8.11 -43.54 -14.25
CA VAL A 596 -7.98 -42.24 -13.57
C VAL A 596 -8.45 -42.37 -12.13
N LEU A 597 -7.56 -42.06 -11.19
CA LEU A 597 -7.81 -42.14 -9.75
C LEU A 597 -8.19 -40.77 -9.15
N ASP A 598 -7.70 -39.68 -9.74
CA ASP A 598 -7.97 -38.29 -9.36
C ASP A 598 -7.65 -37.35 -10.54
N GLN A 599 -8.32 -36.20 -10.64
CA GLN A 599 -8.03 -35.16 -11.60
C GLN A 599 -8.42 -33.77 -11.08
N GLN A 600 -7.49 -32.82 -11.14
CA GLN A 600 -7.74 -31.40 -10.81
C GLN A 600 -7.36 -30.48 -11.96
N SER A 601 -8.13 -29.39 -12.14
CA SER A 601 -7.92 -28.37 -13.18
C SER A 601 -7.90 -26.96 -12.60
N PHE A 602 -7.19 -26.05 -13.26
CA PHE A 602 -7.40 -24.60 -13.13
C PHE A 602 -6.92 -23.88 -14.39
N SER A 603 -7.10 -22.56 -14.46
CA SER A 603 -6.53 -21.71 -15.52
C SER A 603 -5.63 -20.64 -14.89
N PHE A 604 -4.64 -20.17 -15.65
CA PHE A 604 -3.83 -19.01 -15.29
C PHE A 604 -3.63 -18.11 -16.52
N ASN A 605 -3.51 -16.80 -16.33
CA ASN A 605 -3.15 -15.90 -17.42
C ASN A 605 -1.63 -15.90 -17.67
N GLY A 606 -1.22 -15.97 -18.94
CA GLY A 606 0.17 -16.00 -19.38
C GLY A 606 0.92 -14.67 -19.27
N ALA A 607 0.29 -13.60 -18.77
CA ALA A 607 0.96 -12.33 -18.56
C ALA A 607 2.00 -12.42 -17.44
N VAL A 608 3.21 -11.91 -17.70
CA VAL A 608 4.34 -11.90 -16.77
C VAL A 608 4.92 -10.50 -16.71
N ALA A 609 4.94 -9.90 -15.52
CA ALA A 609 5.77 -8.74 -15.22
C ALA A 609 7.10 -9.23 -14.63
N ASP A 610 8.24 -8.73 -15.11
CA ASP A 610 9.56 -9.09 -14.60
C ASP A 610 10.49 -7.87 -14.47
N ILE A 611 11.67 -8.09 -13.87
CA ILE A 611 12.76 -7.11 -13.80
C ILE A 611 13.96 -7.69 -14.54
N LYS A 612 14.50 -6.94 -15.50
CA LYS A 612 15.77 -7.24 -16.17
C LYS A 612 16.54 -5.93 -16.35
N ASP A 613 17.85 -5.96 -16.09
CA ASP A 613 18.77 -4.82 -16.28
C ASP A 613 18.30 -3.50 -15.63
N GLY A 614 17.65 -3.60 -14.45
CA GLY A 614 17.11 -2.47 -13.69
C GLY A 614 15.76 -1.91 -14.17
N GLN A 615 15.17 -2.50 -15.21
CA GLN A 615 13.92 -2.04 -15.82
C GLN A 615 12.73 -2.91 -15.41
N LEU A 616 11.58 -2.28 -15.16
CA LEU A 616 10.29 -2.98 -15.13
C LEU A 616 9.91 -3.39 -16.57
N ARG A 617 9.52 -4.65 -16.75
CA ARG A 617 9.09 -5.22 -18.04
C ARG A 617 7.75 -5.92 -17.90
N LEU A 618 7.04 -6.03 -19.03
CA LEU A 618 5.78 -6.73 -19.17
C LEU A 618 5.84 -7.58 -20.45
N ASN A 619 5.62 -8.89 -20.33
CA ASN A 619 5.66 -9.86 -21.42
C ASN A 619 6.96 -9.81 -22.25
N GLY A 620 8.06 -9.49 -21.57
CA GLY A 620 9.42 -9.40 -22.10
C GLY A 620 9.82 -8.02 -22.67
N GLU A 621 8.91 -7.05 -22.73
CA GLU A 621 9.18 -5.69 -23.25
C GLU A 621 9.24 -4.65 -22.11
N PRO A 622 10.11 -3.62 -22.15
CA PRO A 622 10.21 -2.63 -21.08
C PRO A 622 8.95 -1.78 -20.97
N PHE A 623 8.32 -1.77 -19.79
CA PHE A 623 7.04 -1.11 -19.55
C PHE A 623 7.26 0.26 -18.89
N LEU A 624 7.02 1.35 -19.63
CA LEU A 624 7.00 2.70 -19.07
C LEU A 624 5.57 3.03 -18.60
N VAL A 625 5.39 3.14 -17.29
CA VAL A 625 4.15 3.56 -16.63
C VAL A 625 3.87 5.03 -16.98
N ARG A 626 2.87 5.23 -17.83
CA ARG A 626 2.18 6.50 -18.06
C ARG A 626 0.88 6.41 -17.27
N GLY A 627 1.01 6.60 -15.97
CA GLY A 627 -0.06 6.33 -15.02
C GLY A 627 -0.84 7.58 -14.62
N ILE A 628 -2.03 7.38 -14.07
CA ILE A 628 -2.75 8.37 -13.27
C ILE A 628 -3.28 7.70 -11.99
N ASN A 629 -3.33 8.41 -10.87
CA ASN A 629 -4.15 7.95 -9.75
C ASN A 629 -5.61 8.20 -10.16
N SER A 630 -6.43 7.15 -10.24
CA SER A 630 -7.81 7.24 -10.75
C SER A 630 -8.77 7.65 -9.64
N ASN A 631 -9.89 8.29 -9.98
CA ASN A 631 -11.00 8.46 -9.05
C ASN A 631 -11.86 7.17 -8.96
N PRO A 632 -12.46 6.79 -7.82
CA PRO A 632 -12.21 7.30 -6.45
C PRO A 632 -10.72 7.16 -6.08
N GLY A 633 -10.16 8.25 -5.55
CA GLY A 633 -8.71 8.49 -5.43
C GLY A 633 -7.97 7.64 -4.39
N VAL A 634 -7.31 8.34 -3.47
CA VAL A 634 -6.65 7.76 -2.29
C VAL A 634 -7.15 8.55 -1.08
N GLU A 635 -7.75 7.85 -0.12
CA GLU A 635 -8.29 8.26 1.19
C GLU A 635 -9.31 9.45 1.20
N TRP A 636 -9.00 10.61 0.63
CA TRP A 636 -9.60 11.91 1.00
C TRP A 636 -10.86 12.32 0.24
N ALA A 637 -11.17 11.68 -0.90
CA ALA A 637 -12.29 12.03 -1.77
C ALA A 637 -12.96 10.79 -2.39
N ASN A 638 -12.93 9.66 -1.66
CA ASN A 638 -13.20 8.31 -2.17
C ASN A 638 -14.69 8.05 -2.49
N ASP A 639 -15.18 8.64 -3.58
CA ASP A 639 -16.56 8.52 -4.02
C ASP A 639 -16.79 7.28 -4.93
N ARG A 640 -17.16 6.13 -4.35
CA ARG A 640 -17.52 4.92 -5.12
C ARG A 640 -18.93 5.00 -5.75
N SER A 641 -19.65 6.12 -5.62
CA SER A 641 -20.90 6.32 -6.37
C SER A 641 -20.68 6.38 -7.90
N LEU A 642 -19.42 6.56 -8.33
CA LEU A 642 -18.98 6.50 -9.72
C LEU A 642 -19.54 5.27 -10.46
N THR A 643 -20.43 5.50 -11.43
CA THR A 643 -21.07 4.41 -12.18
C THR A 643 -20.10 3.76 -13.17
N ARG A 644 -20.34 2.50 -13.55
CA ARG A 644 -19.55 1.79 -14.60
C ARG A 644 -19.46 2.61 -15.89
N ARG A 645 -20.52 3.34 -16.26
CA ARG A 645 -20.57 4.25 -17.42
C ARG A 645 -19.63 5.45 -17.29
N GLU A 646 -19.46 6.00 -16.09
CA GLU A 646 -18.58 7.14 -15.84
C GLU A 646 -17.12 6.71 -15.70
N PHE A 647 -16.85 5.58 -15.05
CA PHE A 647 -15.52 4.98 -15.04
C PHE A 647 -15.04 4.67 -16.47
N GLN A 648 -15.89 4.06 -17.30
CA GLN A 648 -15.64 3.89 -18.73
C GLN A 648 -15.40 5.21 -19.49
N ARG A 649 -16.06 6.31 -19.10
CA ARG A 649 -15.83 7.65 -19.69
C ARG A 649 -14.45 8.18 -19.33
N LEU A 650 -14.04 8.02 -18.07
CA LEU A 650 -12.71 8.40 -17.58
C LEU A 650 -11.62 7.55 -18.25
N LEU A 651 -11.77 6.22 -18.31
CA LEU A 651 -10.83 5.32 -18.98
C LEU A 651 -10.62 5.69 -20.45
N ARG A 652 -11.69 6.03 -21.20
CA ARG A 652 -11.55 6.55 -22.57
C ARG A 652 -10.78 7.85 -22.62
N GLN A 653 -11.08 8.82 -21.75
CA GLN A 653 -10.33 10.09 -21.67
C GLN A 653 -8.85 9.83 -21.38
N TYR A 654 -8.54 8.99 -20.40
CA TYR A 654 -7.18 8.62 -20.02
C TYR A 654 -6.43 7.98 -21.19
N GLN A 655 -7.08 7.03 -21.89
CA GLN A 655 -6.52 6.39 -23.08
C GLN A 655 -6.20 7.42 -24.17
N GLN A 656 -7.07 8.40 -24.43
CA GLN A 656 -6.82 9.43 -25.46
C GLN A 656 -5.64 10.36 -25.17
N LEU A 657 -5.20 10.46 -23.90
CA LEU A 657 -4.04 11.24 -23.48
C LEU A 657 -2.71 10.48 -23.59
N GLY A 658 -2.72 9.16 -23.78
CA GLY A 658 -1.50 8.32 -23.81
C GLY A 658 -1.26 7.48 -22.55
N LEU A 659 -2.15 7.56 -21.55
CA LEU A 659 -2.04 6.78 -20.32
C LEU A 659 -2.20 5.28 -20.62
N ASN A 660 -1.46 4.46 -19.87
CA ASN A 660 -1.46 2.99 -19.98
C ASN A 660 -1.60 2.28 -18.62
N ALA A 661 -1.78 3.03 -17.53
CA ALA A 661 -1.98 2.47 -16.21
C ALA A 661 -2.85 3.36 -15.29
N ILE A 662 -3.50 2.74 -14.31
CA ILE A 662 -4.17 3.43 -13.20
C ILE A 662 -3.68 2.91 -11.85
N ARG A 663 -3.51 3.81 -10.88
CA ARG A 663 -3.35 3.49 -9.45
C ARG A 663 -4.65 3.85 -8.74
N ILE A 664 -5.17 2.95 -7.91
CA ILE A 664 -6.55 3.09 -7.37
C ILE A 664 -6.72 2.33 -6.06
N GLU A 665 -7.38 2.95 -5.08
CA GLU A 665 -7.76 2.34 -3.81
C GLU A 665 -9.11 1.59 -3.92
N GLY A 666 -9.25 0.46 -3.22
CA GLY A 666 -10.55 -0.21 -3.05
C GLY A 666 -11.19 -0.72 -4.35
N VAL A 667 -10.37 -1.05 -5.35
CA VAL A 667 -10.81 -1.40 -6.70
C VAL A 667 -11.58 -2.73 -6.76
N GLU A 668 -12.74 -2.73 -7.40
CA GLU A 668 -13.58 -3.92 -7.62
C GLU A 668 -13.16 -4.65 -8.92
N MET A 669 -13.37 -5.96 -9.02
CA MET A 669 -12.97 -6.74 -10.21
C MET A 669 -13.54 -6.22 -11.54
N TRP A 670 -14.74 -5.65 -11.55
CA TRP A 670 -15.31 -5.03 -12.75
C TRP A 670 -14.52 -3.80 -13.24
N GLN A 671 -13.83 -3.11 -12.34
CA GLN A 671 -12.93 -2.00 -12.71
C GLN A 671 -11.63 -2.54 -13.31
N MET A 672 -11.14 -3.70 -12.85
CA MET A 672 -10.00 -4.40 -13.47
C MET A 672 -10.35 -4.81 -14.92
N GLU A 673 -11.52 -5.41 -15.13
CA GLU A 673 -12.07 -5.75 -16.46
C GLU A 673 -12.13 -4.53 -17.39
N GLU A 674 -12.79 -3.45 -16.95
CA GLU A 674 -12.95 -2.23 -17.75
C GLU A 674 -11.61 -1.57 -18.05
N ALA A 675 -10.69 -1.51 -17.08
CA ALA A 675 -9.34 -1.01 -17.28
C ALA A 675 -8.60 -1.83 -18.35
N PHE A 676 -8.67 -3.16 -18.30
CA PHE A 676 -8.04 -4.03 -19.30
C PHE A 676 -8.61 -3.81 -20.70
N HIS A 677 -9.94 -3.67 -20.84
CA HIS A 677 -10.59 -3.36 -22.12
C HIS A 677 -10.16 -2.01 -22.73
N HIS A 678 -9.65 -1.08 -21.92
CA HIS A 678 -9.12 0.22 -22.36
C HIS A 678 -7.58 0.27 -22.39
N GLY A 679 -6.90 -0.89 -22.33
CA GLY A 679 -5.43 -0.99 -22.43
C GLY A 679 -4.69 -0.52 -21.19
N MET A 680 -5.36 -0.49 -20.03
CA MET A 680 -4.80 -0.01 -18.76
C MET A 680 -4.36 -1.18 -17.87
N MET A 681 -3.11 -1.16 -17.46
CA MET A 681 -2.61 -1.91 -16.32
C MET A 681 -3.09 -1.27 -15.01
N VAL A 682 -3.16 -2.04 -13.92
CA VAL A 682 -3.66 -1.55 -12.62
C VAL A 682 -2.65 -1.83 -11.51
N VAL A 683 -2.46 -0.84 -10.65
CA VAL A 683 -1.79 -0.96 -9.34
C VAL A 683 -2.83 -0.69 -8.25
N PRO A 684 -3.39 -1.74 -7.61
CA PRO A 684 -4.34 -1.57 -6.52
C PRO A 684 -3.62 -1.19 -5.23
N VAL A 685 -4.23 -0.31 -4.44
CA VAL A 685 -3.65 0.22 -3.19
C VAL A 685 -4.44 -0.24 -1.96
N THR A 686 -3.76 -0.83 -0.97
CA THR A 686 -4.33 -1.00 0.38
C THR A 686 -4.16 0.30 1.18
N ALA A 687 -5.00 1.29 0.91
CA ALA A 687 -4.88 2.66 1.45
C ALA A 687 -5.81 3.00 2.62
N ALA A 688 -6.60 2.05 3.14
CA ALA A 688 -7.47 2.20 4.32
C ALA A 688 -6.73 2.49 5.66
N GLY A 689 -5.43 2.76 5.59
CA GLY A 689 -4.59 3.29 6.67
C GLY A 689 -3.38 4.05 6.10
N SER A 690 -3.60 4.82 5.04
CA SER A 690 -2.58 5.66 4.39
C SER A 690 -2.36 6.98 5.14
N CYS A 691 -1.22 7.65 4.88
CA CYS A 691 -0.91 8.98 5.43
C CYS A 691 -1.08 9.05 6.98
N ASN A 692 -0.75 7.94 7.65
CA ASN A 692 -1.07 7.59 9.04
C ASN A 692 0.24 7.40 9.84
N TRP A 693 0.20 7.45 11.17
CA TRP A 693 1.38 7.12 11.98
C TRP A 693 1.62 5.60 12.06
N SER A 694 2.88 5.18 12.26
CA SER A 694 3.25 3.78 12.51
C SER A 694 2.41 3.11 13.60
N ILE A 695 2.06 3.82 14.67
CA ILE A 695 1.20 3.30 15.75
C ILE A 695 -0.23 2.99 15.27
N SER A 696 -0.79 3.79 14.36
CA SER A 696 -2.09 3.55 13.72
C SER A 696 -2.03 2.43 12.68
N ALA A 697 -0.86 2.20 12.07
CA ALA A 697 -0.66 1.11 11.10
C ALA A 697 -0.43 -0.26 11.76
N LEU A 698 0.30 -0.31 12.88
CA LEU A 698 0.77 -1.54 13.55
C LEU A 698 -0.03 -1.92 14.80
N GLY A 699 -0.87 -1.02 15.31
CA GLY A 699 -1.71 -1.25 16.48
C GLY A 699 -0.98 -1.26 17.83
N ASN A 700 0.32 -1.53 17.87
CA ASN A 700 1.16 -1.48 19.06
C ASN A 700 2.63 -1.33 18.62
N LEU A 701 3.44 -0.51 19.31
CA LEU A 701 4.85 -0.27 18.95
C LEU A 701 5.86 -0.92 19.92
N LEU A 702 5.38 -1.74 20.87
CA LEU A 702 6.19 -2.62 21.71
C LEU A 702 6.02 -4.10 21.33
N ASN A 703 4.78 -4.51 20.99
CA ASN A 703 4.44 -5.82 20.48
C ASN A 703 3.48 -5.69 19.28
N PRO A 704 3.97 -5.25 18.10
CA PRO A 704 3.15 -5.00 16.92
C PRO A 704 2.42 -6.24 16.42
N ASP A 705 1.11 -6.11 16.21
CA ASP A 705 0.32 -7.17 15.57
C ASP A 705 0.44 -7.07 14.05
N PHE A 706 1.49 -7.70 13.55
CA PHE A 706 1.71 -7.84 12.12
C PHE A 706 0.69 -8.76 11.42
N GLN A 707 -0.06 -9.61 12.13
CA GLN A 707 -1.08 -10.44 11.48
C GLN A 707 -2.26 -9.55 11.07
N PHE A 708 -2.87 -8.85 12.02
CA PHE A 708 -3.96 -7.91 11.75
C PHE A 708 -3.51 -6.80 10.77
N ALA A 709 -2.28 -6.29 10.92
CA ALA A 709 -1.77 -5.26 10.01
C ALA A 709 -1.73 -5.74 8.55
N CYS A 710 -1.28 -6.98 8.30
CA CYS A 710 -1.08 -7.57 6.97
C CYS A 710 -2.28 -8.35 6.38
N ASP A 711 -3.31 -8.68 7.17
CA ASP A 711 -4.44 -9.51 6.69
C ASP A 711 -5.22 -8.82 5.55
N ARG A 712 -5.30 -7.48 5.52
CA ARG A 712 -5.92 -6.72 4.42
C ARG A 712 -5.20 -6.91 3.07
N GLN A 713 -3.85 -7.01 3.07
CA GLN A 713 -3.08 -7.29 1.87
C GLN A 713 -3.36 -8.70 1.35
N LYS A 714 -3.52 -9.69 2.24
CA LYS A 714 -3.99 -11.03 1.87
C LYS A 714 -5.38 -10.94 1.24
N VAL A 715 -6.36 -10.30 1.90
CA VAL A 715 -7.75 -10.19 1.40
C VAL A 715 -7.83 -9.50 0.02
N LEU A 716 -7.02 -8.47 -0.23
CA LEU A 716 -6.91 -7.84 -1.56
C LEU A 716 -6.25 -8.78 -2.59
N ALA A 717 -5.21 -9.50 -2.19
CA ALA A 717 -4.55 -10.50 -3.04
C ALA A 717 -5.53 -11.63 -3.44
N VAL A 718 -6.33 -12.14 -2.49
CA VAL A 718 -7.40 -13.12 -2.72
C VAL A 718 -8.39 -12.64 -3.78
N LEU A 719 -8.80 -11.37 -3.72
CA LEU A 719 -9.77 -10.78 -4.66
C LEU A 719 -9.24 -10.62 -6.08
N LEU A 720 -8.02 -10.09 -6.24
CA LEU A 720 -7.57 -9.54 -7.52
C LEU A 720 -6.47 -10.36 -8.22
N ASN A 721 -5.96 -11.44 -7.63
CA ASN A 721 -4.84 -12.20 -8.21
C ASN A 721 -5.12 -12.78 -9.61
N GLU A 722 -6.39 -13.06 -9.95
CA GLU A 722 -6.79 -13.55 -11.28
C GLU A 722 -6.82 -12.45 -12.36
N ALA A 723 -6.79 -11.16 -11.98
CA ALA A 723 -6.86 -10.07 -12.93
C ALA A 723 -5.59 -10.02 -13.82
N PRO A 724 -5.73 -10.12 -15.16
CA PRO A 724 -4.58 -10.25 -16.06
C PRO A 724 -3.77 -8.95 -16.15
N ASN A 725 -4.41 -7.81 -15.94
CA ASN A 725 -3.82 -6.47 -16.02
C ASN A 725 -3.30 -5.93 -14.68
N LEU A 726 -3.25 -6.73 -13.61
CA LEU A 726 -2.62 -6.33 -12.36
C LEU A 726 -1.10 -6.33 -12.53
N LEU A 727 -0.49 -5.15 -12.44
CA LEU A 727 0.94 -4.93 -12.73
C LEU A 727 1.84 -5.34 -11.57
N LEU A 728 1.53 -4.81 -10.39
CA LEU A 728 2.23 -4.99 -9.11
C LEU A 728 1.29 -4.55 -7.97
N TRP A 729 1.54 -5.02 -6.76
CA TRP A 729 0.73 -4.72 -5.58
C TRP A 729 1.25 -3.46 -4.87
N ASN A 730 0.40 -2.49 -4.53
CA ASN A 730 0.80 -1.36 -3.67
C ASN A 730 0.31 -1.56 -2.22
N GLY A 731 1.20 -2.07 -1.37
CA GLY A 731 0.88 -2.51 0.00
C GLY A 731 0.70 -1.42 1.05
N GLY A 732 0.83 -0.14 0.68
CA GLY A 732 0.62 1.00 1.58
C GLY A 732 1.07 2.34 0.98
N ASN A 733 0.71 3.43 1.66
CA ASN A 733 1.00 4.80 1.24
C ASN A 733 1.30 5.70 2.45
N GLU A 734 2.48 6.30 2.48
CA GLU A 734 2.85 7.41 3.38
C GLU A 734 2.64 7.19 4.88
N ILE A 735 2.99 6.00 5.41
CA ILE A 735 3.08 5.79 6.86
C ILE A 735 4.21 6.67 7.41
N HIS A 736 3.89 7.51 8.40
CA HIS A 736 4.77 8.51 9.00
C HIS A 736 5.35 8.07 10.36
N HIS A 737 6.50 8.62 10.72
CA HIS A 737 7.22 8.37 11.98
C HIS A 737 6.45 8.80 13.24
N THR A 738 6.08 7.84 14.10
CA THR A 738 5.40 8.15 15.37
C THR A 738 6.39 8.82 16.35
N PRO A 739 6.17 10.10 16.75
CA PRO A 739 7.17 10.86 17.50
C PRO A 739 7.70 10.16 18.76
N GLY A 740 9.02 10.09 18.87
CA GLY A 740 9.74 9.46 19.98
C GLY A 740 9.89 7.94 19.91
N TYR A 741 9.26 7.23 18.97
CA TYR A 741 9.41 5.78 18.87
C TYR A 741 10.67 5.34 18.10
N VAL A 742 11.06 4.08 18.27
CA VAL A 742 12.03 3.39 17.40
C VAL A 742 11.23 2.55 16.40
N ASP A 743 10.45 3.23 15.57
CA ASP A 743 9.47 2.61 14.67
C ASP A 743 10.01 2.34 13.26
N LYS A 744 11.11 2.98 12.83
CA LYS A 744 11.76 2.69 11.53
C LYS A 744 12.07 1.18 11.36
N PRO A 745 12.67 0.46 12.32
CA PRO A 745 12.87 -0.98 12.20
C PRO A 745 11.56 -1.79 12.16
N LEU A 746 10.53 -1.32 12.88
CA LEU A 746 9.21 -1.97 12.91
C LEU A 746 8.48 -1.83 11.57
N ILE A 747 8.59 -0.68 10.90
CA ILE A 747 8.07 -0.47 9.55
C ILE A 747 8.91 -1.26 8.52
N GLN A 748 10.23 -1.34 8.66
CA GLN A 748 11.05 -2.24 7.82
C GLN A 748 10.67 -3.72 7.99
N GLU A 749 10.21 -4.15 9.18
CA GLU A 749 9.64 -5.49 9.38
C GLU A 749 8.21 -5.62 8.80
N TYR A 750 7.35 -4.61 8.97
CA TYR A 750 6.00 -4.59 8.41
C TYR A 750 6.00 -4.68 6.88
N LEU A 751 6.86 -3.91 6.20
CA LEU A 751 6.97 -3.93 4.74
C LEU A 751 7.39 -5.31 4.22
N ARG A 752 8.31 -6.00 4.90
CA ARG A 752 8.69 -7.39 4.56
C ARG A 752 7.57 -8.41 4.81
N LYS A 753 6.67 -8.16 5.77
CA LYS A 753 5.49 -9.01 5.99
C LYS A 753 4.33 -8.69 5.04
N ILE A 754 4.21 -7.43 4.59
CA ILE A 754 3.36 -7.03 3.46
C ILE A 754 3.80 -7.76 2.18
N GLU A 755 5.11 -7.73 1.87
CA GLU A 755 5.73 -8.48 0.76
C GLU A 755 5.39 -9.97 0.87
N SER A 756 5.66 -10.58 2.03
CA SER A 756 5.33 -11.99 2.30
C SER A 756 3.83 -12.29 2.14
N ALA A 757 2.93 -11.44 2.65
CA ALA A 757 1.49 -11.63 2.56
C ALA A 757 0.97 -11.64 1.12
N PHE A 758 1.51 -10.78 0.23
CA PHE A 758 1.23 -10.86 -1.20
C PHE A 758 1.86 -12.11 -1.84
N GLN A 759 3.13 -12.40 -1.55
CA GLN A 759 3.89 -13.51 -2.15
C GLN A 759 3.41 -14.93 -1.73
N GLU A 760 2.74 -15.04 -0.58
CA GLU A 760 2.03 -16.24 -0.11
C GLU A 760 0.66 -16.43 -0.78
N THR A 761 -0.01 -15.33 -1.12
CA THR A 761 -1.43 -15.32 -1.51
C THR A 761 -1.67 -15.21 -3.02
N ASP A 762 -0.84 -14.46 -3.76
CA ASP A 762 -0.92 -14.32 -5.21
C ASP A 762 -0.26 -15.53 -5.93
N PRO A 763 -1.02 -16.38 -6.66
CA PRO A 763 -0.44 -17.50 -7.40
C PRO A 763 0.46 -17.09 -8.58
N SER A 764 0.53 -15.80 -8.91
CA SER A 764 1.48 -15.21 -9.87
C SER A 764 2.70 -14.58 -9.22
N ARG A 765 2.76 -14.43 -7.89
CA ARG A 765 3.91 -13.86 -7.16
C ARG A 765 4.38 -12.52 -7.71
N ARG A 766 3.42 -11.66 -8.10
CA ARG A 766 3.73 -10.34 -8.65
C ARG A 766 4.43 -9.47 -7.61
N MET A 767 5.30 -8.60 -8.10
CA MET A 767 6.09 -7.66 -7.31
C MET A 767 5.23 -6.74 -6.44
N VAL A 768 5.83 -6.24 -5.37
CA VAL A 768 5.24 -5.35 -4.39
C VAL A 768 5.95 -3.99 -4.40
N THR A 769 5.18 -2.94 -4.14
CA THR A 769 5.65 -1.56 -3.97
C THR A 769 4.97 -0.89 -2.78
N TYR A 770 5.61 0.12 -2.23
CA TYR A 770 5.08 0.94 -1.15
C TYR A 770 5.40 2.41 -1.44
N ALA A 771 4.40 3.28 -1.32
CA ALA A 771 4.57 4.68 -1.68
C ALA A 771 5.28 5.43 -0.55
N ASN A 772 6.60 5.59 -0.71
CA ASN A 772 7.45 6.39 0.18
C ASN A 772 7.21 7.89 0.00
N LEU A 773 7.20 8.62 1.12
CA LEU A 773 7.23 10.08 1.16
C LEU A 773 8.19 10.55 2.27
N ASP A 774 9.46 10.76 1.93
CA ASP A 774 10.43 11.42 2.82
C ASP A 774 10.26 12.94 2.79
N THR A 775 9.10 13.42 3.26
CA THR A 775 8.92 14.85 3.51
C THR A 775 9.81 15.30 4.66
N TRP A 776 10.31 16.54 4.55
CA TRP A 776 11.15 17.19 5.56
C TRP A 776 12.55 16.58 5.76
N ALA A 777 13.05 15.81 4.77
CA ALA A 777 14.38 15.19 4.78
C ALA A 777 14.68 14.42 6.08
N LYS A 778 13.69 13.65 6.55
CA LYS A 778 13.70 12.98 7.86
C LYS A 778 14.39 11.61 7.82
N ASN A 779 15.07 11.27 6.71
CA ASN A 779 15.59 9.92 6.48
C ASN A 779 14.42 8.90 6.54
N TRP A 780 13.22 9.30 6.12
CA TRP A 780 11.99 8.52 6.22
C TRP A 780 11.62 7.80 4.91
N PHE A 781 12.65 7.33 4.21
CA PHE A 781 12.54 6.50 3.01
C PHE A 781 12.84 5.03 3.35
N PHE A 782 12.00 4.12 2.85
CA PHE A 782 12.12 2.68 3.08
C PHE A 782 12.52 1.94 1.82
N PHE A 783 13.50 1.04 1.97
CA PHE A 783 14.03 0.20 0.89
C PHE A 783 13.69 -1.28 1.07
N ASP A 784 13.15 -1.71 2.21
CA ASP A 784 12.76 -3.10 2.47
C ASP A 784 11.31 -3.38 2.03
N GLY A 785 10.98 -4.65 1.75
CA GLY A 785 9.62 -5.07 1.38
C GLY A 785 9.16 -4.63 -0.01
N GLN A 786 10.10 -4.38 -0.92
CA GLN A 786 9.83 -3.81 -2.25
C GLN A 786 10.84 -4.31 -3.31
N GLU A 787 10.36 -5.09 -4.28
CA GLU A 787 11.10 -5.40 -5.50
C GLU A 787 11.09 -4.22 -6.49
N VAL A 788 10.00 -3.43 -6.49
CA VAL A 788 9.85 -2.17 -7.23
C VAL A 788 9.67 -1.03 -6.23
N LEU A 789 10.59 -0.07 -6.18
CA LEU A 789 10.57 0.99 -5.17
C LEU A 789 9.58 2.10 -5.52
N GLY A 790 8.57 2.29 -4.66
CA GLY A 790 7.57 3.34 -4.78
C GLY A 790 8.04 4.65 -4.15
N TRP A 791 7.77 5.77 -4.82
CA TRP A 791 8.14 7.12 -4.35
C TRP A 791 7.11 8.17 -4.81
N ASN A 792 6.57 8.95 -3.86
CA ASN A 792 5.74 10.12 -4.12
C ASN A 792 6.65 11.37 -4.27
N ILE A 793 6.62 12.04 -5.43
CA ILE A 793 7.56 13.11 -5.79
C ILE A 793 6.90 14.45 -6.16
N TYR A 794 6.66 15.25 -5.13
CA TYR A 794 6.08 16.59 -5.24
C TYR A 794 7.10 17.72 -5.41
N GLU A 795 8.37 17.49 -5.05
CA GLU A 795 9.43 18.51 -4.99
C GLU A 795 9.77 19.23 -6.31
N ARG A 796 10.32 20.44 -6.22
CA ARG A 796 10.73 21.24 -7.40
C ARG A 796 11.82 20.52 -8.23
N PRO A 797 11.88 20.66 -9.56
CA PRO A 797 12.75 19.85 -10.42
C PRO A 797 14.24 19.78 -10.01
N PRO A 798 14.90 20.85 -9.54
CA PRO A 798 16.30 20.76 -9.09
C PRO A 798 16.50 19.90 -7.82
N VAL A 799 15.53 19.91 -6.91
CA VAL A 799 15.55 19.06 -5.69
C VAL A 799 15.30 17.61 -6.07
N PHE A 800 14.35 17.36 -6.97
CA PHE A 800 14.12 16.02 -7.52
C PHE A 800 15.36 15.47 -8.24
N GLU A 801 16.07 16.27 -9.05
CA GLU A 801 17.31 15.83 -9.73
C GLU A 801 18.45 15.48 -8.75
N GLN A 802 18.50 16.11 -7.58
CA GLN A 802 19.43 15.73 -6.51
C GLN A 802 18.96 14.43 -5.82
N GLN A 803 17.73 14.40 -5.30
CA GLN A 803 17.16 13.25 -4.60
C GLN A 803 17.18 11.98 -5.46
N TRP A 804 16.96 12.10 -6.78
CA TRP A 804 17.05 10.99 -7.72
C TRP A 804 18.43 10.31 -7.67
N LYS A 805 19.53 11.05 -7.62
CA LYS A 805 20.89 10.49 -7.58
C LYS A 805 21.17 9.77 -6.27
N GLU A 806 20.66 10.31 -5.15
CA GLU A 806 20.82 9.74 -3.82
C GLU A 806 19.96 8.48 -3.63
N ILE A 807 18.72 8.46 -4.14
CA ILE A 807 17.77 7.35 -4.02
C ILE A 807 18.04 6.24 -5.05
N SER A 808 18.39 6.56 -6.31
CA SER A 808 18.74 5.55 -7.32
C SER A 808 20.00 4.76 -6.96
N ALA A 809 21.01 5.41 -6.37
CA ALA A 809 22.21 4.74 -5.86
C ALA A 809 21.88 3.75 -4.73
N GLN A 810 20.97 4.09 -3.82
CA GLN A 810 20.52 3.22 -2.72
C GLN A 810 19.51 2.15 -3.17
N ALA A 811 18.74 2.42 -4.23
CA ALA A 811 17.85 1.45 -4.86
C ALA A 811 18.62 0.24 -5.45
N GLY A 812 19.85 0.49 -5.91
CA GLY A 812 20.70 -0.51 -6.55
C GLY A 812 20.12 -0.93 -7.90
N GLY A 813 20.07 -2.22 -8.18
CA GLY A 813 19.54 -2.77 -9.44
C GLY A 813 18.01 -2.83 -9.54
N ARG A 814 17.26 -2.13 -8.68
CA ARG A 814 15.78 -2.16 -8.67
C ARG A 814 15.18 -0.98 -9.43
N PRO A 815 14.09 -1.20 -10.19
CA PRO A 815 13.36 -0.10 -10.80
C PRO A 815 12.66 0.77 -9.74
N ILE A 816 12.54 2.06 -10.05
CA ILE A 816 11.81 3.05 -9.24
C ILE A 816 10.53 3.42 -9.99
N ILE A 817 9.38 3.28 -9.33
CA ILE A 817 8.08 3.72 -9.83
C ILE A 817 7.61 4.93 -9.01
N PHE A 818 7.26 6.01 -9.70
CA PHE A 818 6.71 7.18 -9.01
C PHE A 818 5.23 6.94 -8.73
N THR A 819 4.92 6.50 -7.51
CA THR A 819 3.55 6.17 -7.08
C THR A 819 2.63 7.38 -7.13
N GLU A 820 3.18 8.58 -6.92
CA GLU A 820 2.52 9.86 -7.17
C GLU A 820 3.54 10.87 -7.70
N TRP A 821 3.22 11.61 -8.76
CA TRP A 821 4.03 12.74 -9.23
C TRP A 821 3.16 13.89 -9.75
N GLY A 822 3.66 15.12 -9.61
CA GLY A 822 2.93 16.35 -9.92
C GLY A 822 3.43 17.50 -9.04
N THR A 823 2.54 18.39 -8.61
CA THR A 823 2.79 19.35 -7.51
C THR A 823 1.81 19.09 -6.34
N LEU A 824 2.13 19.55 -5.13
CA LEU A 824 1.44 19.13 -3.90
C LEU A 824 0.03 19.72 -3.72
N ASN A 825 -0.19 20.98 -4.08
CA ASN A 825 -1.42 21.71 -3.76
C ASN A 825 -2.48 21.65 -4.86
N GLY A 826 -2.28 20.80 -5.88
CA GLY A 826 -3.24 20.63 -6.96
C GLY A 826 -3.48 21.94 -7.72
N VAL A 827 -4.76 22.29 -7.93
CA VAL A 827 -5.23 23.45 -8.71
C VAL A 827 -4.57 24.74 -8.24
N LYS A 828 -4.22 24.86 -6.95
CA LYS A 828 -3.60 26.07 -6.37
C LYS A 828 -2.22 26.36 -6.94
N ASP A 829 -1.43 25.34 -7.30
CA ASP A 829 -0.10 25.52 -7.89
C ASP A 829 -0.15 25.89 -9.38
N ARG A 830 -1.27 25.59 -10.06
CA ARG A 830 -1.48 25.85 -11.49
C ARG A 830 -2.26 27.14 -11.76
N ALA A 831 -3.15 27.54 -10.84
CA ALA A 831 -4.01 28.72 -10.99
C ALA A 831 -3.20 30.03 -11.05
N GLY A 832 -3.14 30.63 -12.24
CA GLY A 832 -2.38 31.86 -12.51
C GLY A 832 -0.92 31.63 -12.95
N HIS A 833 -0.41 30.40 -12.82
CA HIS A 833 1.00 30.04 -13.02
C HIS A 833 1.19 28.99 -14.15
N LEU A 834 0.31 29.00 -15.15
CA LEU A 834 0.20 27.95 -16.18
C LEU A 834 1.53 27.62 -16.87
N ASP A 835 2.27 28.62 -17.34
CA ASP A 835 3.50 28.42 -18.12
C ASP A 835 4.64 27.87 -17.24
N GLU A 836 4.73 28.34 -15.99
CA GLU A 836 5.71 27.89 -14.98
C GLU A 836 5.43 26.46 -14.52
N TRP A 837 4.15 26.12 -14.33
CA TRP A 837 3.68 24.78 -14.02
C TRP A 837 3.95 23.81 -15.17
N GLU A 838 3.64 24.18 -16.42
CA GLU A 838 3.87 23.33 -17.60
C GLU A 838 5.38 23.08 -17.85
N ASP A 839 6.25 24.06 -17.60
CA ASP A 839 7.70 23.88 -17.63
C ASP A 839 8.19 22.94 -16.52
N ALA A 840 7.70 23.12 -15.28
CA ALA A 840 8.06 22.26 -14.15
C ALA A 840 7.64 20.80 -14.37
N ILE A 841 6.39 20.57 -14.80
CA ILE A 841 5.86 19.23 -15.12
C ILE A 841 6.62 18.60 -16.30
N ARG A 842 6.95 19.37 -17.34
CA ARG A 842 7.77 18.89 -18.47
C ARG A 842 9.17 18.46 -18.03
N LYS A 843 9.82 19.22 -17.14
CA LYS A 843 11.14 18.89 -16.56
C LYS A 843 11.09 17.62 -15.71
N LYS A 844 10.08 17.47 -14.85
CA LYS A 844 9.84 16.23 -14.09
C LYS A 844 9.67 15.04 -15.01
N TRP A 845 8.76 15.12 -15.98
CA TRP A 845 8.52 14.02 -16.92
C TRP A 845 9.74 13.67 -17.77
N SER A 846 10.58 14.64 -18.13
CA SER A 846 11.83 14.37 -18.85
C SER A 846 12.78 13.47 -18.05
N LEU A 847 12.91 13.68 -16.73
CA LEU A 847 13.71 12.79 -15.87
C LEU A 847 13.04 11.42 -15.72
N ILE A 848 11.74 11.39 -15.42
CA ILE A 848 10.94 10.16 -15.24
C ILE A 848 10.95 9.26 -16.49
N SER A 849 10.88 9.83 -17.70
CA SER A 849 10.75 9.05 -18.94
C SER A 849 12.09 8.64 -19.57
N SER A 850 13.17 9.41 -19.36
CA SER A 850 14.48 9.13 -19.96
C SER A 850 15.34 8.16 -19.15
N GLU A 851 15.21 8.14 -17.82
CA GLU A 851 16.02 7.29 -16.95
C GLU A 851 15.68 5.79 -17.12
N PRO A 852 16.66 4.91 -17.43
CA PRO A 852 16.39 3.48 -17.66
C PRO A 852 15.84 2.75 -16.43
N GLN A 853 16.28 3.15 -15.24
CA GLN A 853 15.85 2.61 -13.94
C GLN A 853 14.46 3.13 -13.52
N SER A 854 13.96 4.21 -14.13
CA SER A 854 12.58 4.60 -13.89
C SER A 854 11.63 3.68 -14.64
N ALA A 855 10.67 3.13 -13.90
CA ALA A 855 9.50 2.44 -14.43
C ALA A 855 8.41 3.42 -14.91
N GLY A 856 8.61 4.74 -14.80
CA GLY A 856 7.56 5.75 -15.00
C GLY A 856 6.79 6.03 -13.71
N GLY A 857 5.55 6.51 -13.80
CA GLY A 857 4.74 6.78 -12.62
C GLY A 857 3.33 7.33 -12.86
N PHE A 858 2.59 7.46 -11.75
CA PHE A 858 1.19 7.88 -11.75
C PHE A 858 1.04 9.37 -11.41
N PHE A 859 0.45 10.12 -12.32
CA PHE A 859 0.16 11.54 -12.10
C PHE A 859 -0.87 11.71 -10.97
N PHE A 860 -0.71 12.75 -10.14
CA PHE A 860 -1.63 13.09 -9.06
C PHE A 860 -2.76 13.99 -9.61
N PRO A 861 -4.04 13.54 -9.67
CA PRO A 861 -5.04 14.00 -10.64
C PRO A 861 -5.80 15.27 -10.21
N PHE A 862 -5.11 16.27 -9.67
CA PHE A 862 -5.76 17.36 -8.94
C PHE A 862 -5.28 18.77 -9.31
N HIS A 863 -4.55 19.00 -10.40
CA HIS A 863 -4.12 20.37 -10.82
C HIS A 863 -5.11 21.08 -11.76
N GLY A 864 -6.20 20.42 -12.17
CA GLY A 864 -7.22 20.95 -13.08
C GLY A 864 -6.85 20.83 -14.57
N GLU A 865 -5.68 20.27 -14.88
CA GLU A 865 -5.21 19.92 -16.21
C GLU A 865 -6.14 18.95 -16.96
N MET A 866 -6.91 18.15 -16.22
CA MET A 866 -7.93 17.23 -16.76
C MET A 866 -9.29 17.88 -16.98
N GLU A 867 -9.46 19.14 -16.54
CA GLU A 867 -10.73 19.88 -16.53
C GLU A 867 -10.83 20.94 -17.65
N ASP A 868 -9.70 21.40 -18.20
CA ASP A 868 -9.64 22.40 -19.28
C ASP A 868 -8.88 21.92 -20.53
N GLN A 869 -9.18 22.56 -21.66
CA GLN A 869 -8.64 22.18 -22.97
C GLN A 869 -7.11 22.32 -23.06
N ARG A 870 -6.51 23.37 -22.47
CA ARG A 870 -5.06 23.60 -22.54
C ARG A 870 -4.32 22.50 -21.77
N GLY A 871 -4.81 22.14 -20.59
CA GLY A 871 -4.28 21.05 -19.79
C GLY A 871 -4.36 19.70 -20.52
N LEU A 872 -5.50 19.39 -21.14
CA LEU A 872 -5.69 18.15 -21.91
C LEU A 872 -4.77 18.10 -23.14
N GLU A 873 -4.60 19.21 -23.87
CA GLU A 873 -3.66 19.30 -25.00
C GLU A 873 -2.20 19.16 -24.55
N PHE A 874 -1.80 19.80 -23.46
CA PHE A 874 -0.47 19.67 -22.86
C PHE A 874 -0.19 18.24 -22.42
N MET A 875 -1.08 17.61 -21.64
CA MET A 875 -0.90 16.24 -21.13
C MET A 875 -0.88 15.23 -22.27
N ARG A 876 -1.72 15.41 -23.31
CA ARG A 876 -1.69 14.58 -24.52
C ARG A 876 -0.35 14.70 -25.26
N ALA A 877 0.19 15.91 -25.42
CA ALA A 877 1.47 16.13 -26.09
C ALA A 877 2.67 15.59 -25.28
N LEU A 878 2.54 15.54 -23.94
CA LEU A 878 3.54 15.05 -22.99
C LEU A 878 3.57 13.52 -22.90
N LEU A 879 2.40 12.87 -22.89
CA LEU A 879 2.24 11.46 -22.55
C LEU A 879 1.94 10.54 -23.75
N LEU A 880 1.56 11.05 -24.93
CA LEU A 880 1.32 10.18 -26.08
C LEU A 880 2.55 9.33 -26.45
N PRO A 881 2.42 7.98 -26.51
CA PRO A 881 3.52 7.08 -26.88
C PRO A 881 3.94 7.15 -28.36
N PHE A 882 3.37 8.07 -29.15
CA PHE A 882 3.72 8.26 -30.55
C PHE A 882 3.51 9.72 -30.99
N VAL A 883 4.19 10.12 -32.06
CA VAL A 883 3.78 11.28 -32.89
C VAL A 883 2.83 10.77 -33.96
N ILE A 884 1.81 11.56 -34.28
CA ILE A 884 0.97 11.35 -35.47
C ILE A 884 0.87 12.66 -36.25
N GLN A 885 1.20 12.62 -37.53
CA GLN A 885 1.14 13.75 -38.46
C GLN A 885 0.33 13.37 -39.69
N ARG A 886 -0.66 14.19 -40.07
CA ARG A 886 -1.45 14.01 -41.29
C ARG A 886 -0.71 14.58 -42.51
N GLU A 887 -0.65 13.79 -43.57
CA GLU A 887 -0.33 14.19 -44.94
C GLU A 887 -1.58 14.00 -45.83
N GLU A 888 -1.51 14.39 -47.11
CA GLU A 888 -2.66 14.32 -48.03
C GLU A 888 -3.24 12.89 -48.17
N ARG A 889 -2.39 11.87 -48.16
CA ARG A 889 -2.75 10.45 -48.44
C ARG A 889 -2.15 9.45 -47.45
N SER A 890 -1.69 9.94 -46.31
CA SER A 890 -0.98 9.14 -45.31
C SER A 890 -1.09 9.76 -43.93
N LEU A 891 -1.03 8.92 -42.89
CA LEU A 891 -0.60 9.34 -41.56
C LEU A 891 0.82 8.87 -41.34
N VAL A 892 1.69 9.79 -40.92
CA VAL A 892 3.05 9.50 -40.46
C VAL A 892 2.95 9.24 -38.97
N VAL A 893 3.30 8.02 -38.55
CA VAL A 893 3.30 7.60 -37.14
C VAL A 893 4.75 7.35 -36.72
N THR A 894 5.22 8.02 -35.67
CA THR A 894 6.53 7.80 -35.07
C THR A 894 6.36 7.24 -33.67
N ASN A 895 6.78 6.00 -33.42
CA ASN A 895 6.71 5.40 -32.09
C ASN A 895 7.76 6.04 -31.16
N ARG A 896 7.31 6.55 -30.00
CA ARG A 896 8.14 7.15 -28.94
C ARG A 896 8.29 6.23 -27.71
N ASP A 897 7.56 5.11 -27.67
CA ASP A 897 7.50 4.22 -26.52
C ASP A 897 8.74 3.31 -26.42
N ARG A 898 8.91 2.68 -25.24
CA ARG A 898 9.95 1.65 -25.02
C ARG A 898 9.57 0.28 -25.62
N ALA A 899 8.30 0.07 -25.97
CA ALA A 899 7.76 -1.15 -26.58
C ALA A 899 7.35 -0.94 -28.05
N ALA A 900 7.26 -2.02 -28.83
CA ALA A 900 6.77 -1.94 -30.21
C ALA A 900 5.24 -1.89 -30.27
N MET A 901 4.72 -1.06 -31.17
CA MET A 901 3.29 -1.06 -31.53
C MET A 901 3.06 -2.18 -32.54
N ARG A 902 2.12 -3.10 -32.29
CA ARG A 902 1.81 -4.24 -33.17
C ARG A 902 0.38 -4.23 -33.66
N ASP A 903 0.14 -4.91 -34.78
CA ASP A 903 -1.17 -4.95 -35.46
C ASP A 903 -1.77 -3.55 -35.61
N VAL A 904 -0.95 -2.61 -36.09
CA VAL A 904 -1.28 -1.19 -36.18
C VAL A 904 -2.26 -0.98 -37.33
N ASN A 905 -3.53 -0.76 -37.01
CA ASN A 905 -4.64 -0.66 -37.97
C ASN A 905 -5.30 0.72 -37.91
N LEU A 906 -5.56 1.32 -39.07
CA LEU A 906 -6.34 2.55 -39.18
C LEU A 906 -7.79 2.25 -39.57
N LEU A 907 -8.74 2.85 -38.85
CA LEU A 907 -10.14 2.95 -39.22
C LEU A 907 -10.49 4.41 -39.51
N VAL A 908 -11.45 4.63 -40.41
CA VAL A 908 -12.11 5.93 -40.59
C VAL A 908 -13.59 5.76 -40.24
N VAL A 909 -14.05 6.55 -39.27
CA VAL A 909 -15.39 6.51 -38.67
C VAL A 909 -16.13 7.79 -39.05
N ASN A 910 -17.24 7.65 -39.76
CA ASN A 910 -18.08 8.77 -40.20
C ASN A 910 -19.54 8.50 -39.83
N GLY A 911 -19.97 8.98 -38.65
CA GLY A 911 -21.27 8.64 -38.10
C GLY A 911 -21.34 7.15 -37.72
N THR A 912 -22.20 6.39 -38.40
CA THR A 912 -22.28 4.92 -38.28
C THR A 912 -21.31 4.16 -39.18
N ASP A 913 -20.74 4.83 -40.19
CA ASP A 913 -19.98 4.16 -41.24
C ASP A 913 -18.53 4.00 -40.81
N VAL A 914 -18.07 2.76 -40.69
CA VAL A 914 -16.70 2.42 -40.30
C VAL A 914 -16.00 1.71 -41.46
N SER A 915 -15.00 2.35 -42.03
CA SER A 915 -14.14 1.78 -43.08
C SER A 915 -12.73 1.49 -42.55
N ARG A 916 -12.04 0.51 -43.14
CA ARG A 916 -10.61 0.27 -42.89
C ARG A 916 -9.77 1.11 -43.83
N GLY A 917 -8.76 1.79 -43.30
CA GLY A 917 -7.65 2.36 -44.07
C GLY A 917 -6.47 1.39 -44.16
N GLY A 918 -5.26 1.93 -44.20
CA GLY A 918 -4.03 1.12 -44.16
C GLY A 918 -3.75 0.49 -42.78
N GLY A 919 -2.75 -0.38 -42.74
CA GLY A 919 -2.22 -0.97 -41.51
C GLY A 919 -0.80 -1.49 -41.68
N VAL A 920 -0.13 -1.77 -40.56
CA VAL A 920 1.28 -2.17 -40.46
C VAL A 920 1.42 -3.22 -39.35
N ALA A 921 2.19 -4.30 -39.57
CA ALA A 921 2.32 -5.39 -38.60
C ALA A 921 3.05 -4.99 -37.31
N GLU A 922 4.10 -4.17 -37.41
CA GLU A 922 4.88 -3.65 -36.27
C GLU A 922 5.44 -2.25 -36.59
N ILE A 923 5.50 -1.37 -35.58
CA ILE A 923 6.27 -0.12 -35.58
C ILE A 923 7.14 -0.13 -34.32
N LYS A 924 8.46 -0.23 -34.49
CA LYS A 924 9.44 -0.42 -33.41
C LYS A 924 9.72 0.89 -32.64
N PRO A 925 10.26 0.84 -31.42
CA PRO A 925 10.71 2.03 -30.69
C PRO A 925 11.60 2.95 -31.56
N GLY A 926 11.22 4.23 -31.67
CA GLY A 926 11.90 5.23 -32.50
C GLY A 926 11.63 5.15 -34.02
N GLU A 927 10.91 4.12 -34.50
CA GLU A 927 10.62 3.95 -35.93
C GLU A 927 9.52 4.93 -36.39
N THR A 928 9.63 5.40 -37.64
CA THR A 928 8.64 6.26 -38.30
C THR A 928 8.10 5.58 -39.55
N VAL A 929 6.80 5.33 -39.61
CA VAL A 929 6.13 4.63 -40.71
C VAL A 929 4.99 5.46 -41.27
N LYS A 930 4.79 5.39 -42.59
CA LYS A 930 3.66 6.02 -43.29
C LYS A 930 2.55 4.99 -43.51
N ILE A 931 1.40 5.22 -42.86
CA ILE A 931 0.20 4.39 -43.01
C ILE A 931 -0.70 5.04 -44.09
N PRO A 932 -1.08 4.34 -45.18
CA PRO A 932 -1.95 4.90 -46.22
C PRO A 932 -3.33 5.32 -45.69
N LEU A 933 -3.80 6.48 -46.16
CA LEU A 933 -5.11 7.06 -45.86
C LEU A 933 -5.77 7.51 -47.18
N ALA A 934 -7.08 7.29 -47.32
CA ALA A 934 -7.81 7.75 -48.50
C ALA A 934 -7.85 9.29 -48.54
N ALA A 935 -7.59 9.89 -49.71
CA ALA A 935 -7.47 11.35 -49.86
C ALA A 935 -8.78 12.11 -49.56
N ASP A 936 -9.91 11.43 -49.71
CA ASP A 936 -11.27 11.91 -49.45
C ASP A 936 -11.81 11.54 -48.06
N ALA A 937 -11.00 10.90 -47.21
CA ALA A 937 -11.38 10.50 -45.86
C ALA A 937 -11.83 11.69 -45.00
N LYS A 938 -13.00 11.55 -44.37
CA LYS A 938 -13.66 12.52 -43.50
C LYS A 938 -14.24 11.82 -42.26
N GLY A 939 -14.39 12.56 -41.17
CA GLY A 939 -14.85 12.05 -39.88
C GLY A 939 -13.69 11.89 -38.89
N THR A 940 -13.68 10.78 -38.15
CA THR A 940 -12.69 10.50 -37.11
C THR A 940 -11.78 9.34 -37.54
N ILE A 941 -10.47 9.53 -37.50
CA ILE A 941 -9.49 8.43 -37.51
C ILE A 941 -9.59 7.69 -36.18
N GLU A 942 -9.61 6.37 -36.21
CA GLU A 942 -9.29 5.53 -35.06
C GLU A 942 -8.03 4.69 -35.37
N LEU A 943 -6.96 4.90 -34.62
CA LEU A 943 -5.74 4.10 -34.65
C LEU A 943 -5.83 3.01 -33.57
N ARG A 944 -5.77 1.75 -34.01
CA ARG A 944 -5.74 0.57 -33.14
C ARG A 944 -4.36 -0.07 -33.17
N TYR A 945 -3.86 -0.51 -32.03
CA TYR A 945 -2.63 -1.32 -31.95
C TYR A 945 -2.56 -2.07 -30.60
N ASP A 946 -1.81 -3.17 -30.57
CA ASP A 946 -1.48 -3.91 -29.36
C ASP A 946 -0.02 -3.61 -28.95
N THR A 947 0.27 -3.63 -27.65
CA THR A 947 1.64 -3.62 -27.09
C THR A 947 1.82 -4.79 -26.13
N HIS A 948 3.05 -5.07 -25.69
CA HIS A 948 3.33 -6.03 -24.60
C HIS A 948 2.61 -7.38 -24.79
N ARG A 949 2.58 -7.86 -26.04
CA ARG A 949 1.90 -9.11 -26.47
C ARG A 949 0.43 -9.21 -26.03
N GLY A 950 -0.36 -8.18 -26.32
CA GLY A 950 -1.83 -8.24 -26.30
C GLY A 950 -2.54 -7.20 -25.42
N LEU A 951 -1.82 -6.21 -24.88
CA LEU A 951 -2.43 -5.04 -24.24
C LEU A 951 -2.92 -4.09 -25.34
N LYS A 952 -4.25 -3.92 -25.44
CA LYS A 952 -4.89 -3.31 -26.62
C LYS A 952 -5.17 -1.83 -26.46
N HIS A 953 -4.89 -1.04 -27.48
CA HIS A 953 -5.01 0.41 -27.45
C HIS A 953 -5.83 0.98 -28.61
N PHE A 954 -6.61 2.03 -28.30
CA PHE A 954 -7.52 2.70 -29.24
C PHE A 954 -7.38 4.22 -29.10
N TYR A 955 -6.94 4.90 -30.17
CA TYR A 955 -6.73 6.35 -30.18
C TYR A 955 -7.52 7.00 -31.32
N THR A 956 -8.15 8.14 -31.04
CA THR A 956 -9.01 8.88 -31.97
C THR A 956 -8.49 10.28 -32.26
N GLN A 957 -8.70 10.73 -33.51
CA GLN A 957 -8.37 12.08 -33.97
C GLN A 957 -9.35 12.50 -35.06
N GLN A 958 -9.88 13.72 -34.99
CA GLN A 958 -10.69 14.26 -36.09
C GLN A 958 -9.80 14.59 -37.31
N LEU A 959 -10.33 14.35 -38.50
CA LEU A 959 -9.64 14.51 -39.79
C LEU A 959 -9.55 15.98 -40.24
#